data_AF-A0A1X1Y932-F1
#
_entry.id   AF-A0A1X1Y932-F1
#
_cell.length_a   1.000
_cell.length_b   1.000
_cell.length_c   1.000
_cell.angle_alpha   90.00
_cell.angle_beta   90.00
_cell.angle_gamma   90.00
#
_symmetry.space_group_name_H-M   'P 1'
#
loop_
_entity.id
_entity.type
_entity.pdbx_description
1 polymer ?
#
loop_
_entity_poly.entity_id
_entity_poly.type
_entity_poly.pdbx_seq_one_letter_code
_entity_poly.pdbx_strand_id
1 'polypeptide(L)'
;MTRDKARPRRLRVSALAAVANPSYTRIDTWNLLDDACRHLAEVDLAGLDTAHDMAKVKRLMDRIGAYERYWLYPGAENLAAFRAHLESKSTVRLTEEVSLAVRLLSEYGDRTALFDTSAPLADQELVAQAKQQQFYTVLLADDAPATAPDCLCEQLRALHNPSDDVQFELLVAPSVEDAITAVALNGEIQAAIIRHDLPLRSRDRLPLMNTLLGANEDVVSIEGAHDWIECGEWIRELRPHIDLYLLTDESIAAGDGDEPDVYDRTFYRLNDVTDLHSTVLAGLRNRFATPFFDALRAYAAAPVGQFHALPVARGASIFNSKSLQDMGEFYGRNIFMAETSTTSGGLDSLLDPHGNIKKAMDKAAVTWNADHTYFVTNGTSTANKIVVQSLTRPGDIVLIDRNCHKSHHYGLVLAGAYPLYLDAYPLPQFAIYGAVSLRTIKKALLDLDAAGQLHKVRMLLLTNCTFDGVVYNPRRVMEEVLAIKPDICFLWDEAWYAFATAVPWARQRTAMVAAEHLEKMLASPEYAEEYRDWAASMEGVDRSEWLDRRLLPDPSRARVRVYATHSTHKSLSALRQASMIHVRDQDFNALARDAFGEAFLTHTSTSPNQQLLASLDLARRQVDIEGFQLVRQVYDMALVFRHRVRKDKLISKWFRILDESDLVPEEFRASAVSSYRQVRQGALAEWNEAWRSDQFVLDATRVTLFIGATGMNGYDFREKILMERFGIQINKTSINSVLLIFTIGVTWSSVHYLLDVLRRVATDFDRTKNAASAADWALHQRRVEEITQDLPHLPDFSEFDVAFRPEDACVFGDMRSAFYAGYEEADREYVLIGMAGRRLAEGKTLVSTTFVVPYPPGFPVLVPGQVVSKEIVYFLAQLDVKEIHGYNHELGLSVFTQEALKRLEAQRNAVTAAGKALPAFEVPRDASTLNGDRVVGAVAEDA
;
A
#
# COMPACT_ATOMS: atom_id res chain seq x y z
N MET A 1 20.22 -24.45 27.74
CA MET A 1 21.36 -23.54 27.50
C MET A 1 20.80 -22.19 27.04
N THR A 2 21.57 -21.12 27.19
CA THR A 2 21.13 -19.74 26.93
C THR A 2 20.93 -19.49 25.45
N ARG A 3 19.68 -19.23 25.04
CA ARG A 3 19.33 -18.71 23.71
C ARG A 3 19.36 -17.18 23.68
N ASP A 4 19.49 -16.64 22.48
CA ASP A 4 19.15 -15.29 22.02
C ASP A 4 19.07 -14.16 23.07
N LYS A 5 20.24 -13.78 23.58
CA LYS A 5 20.47 -12.35 23.80
C LYS A 5 20.74 -11.71 22.45
N ALA A 6 19.68 -11.28 21.77
CA ALA A 6 19.76 -10.52 20.53
C ALA A 6 20.82 -9.42 20.65
N ARG A 7 21.86 -9.47 19.80
CA ARG A 7 23.00 -8.56 19.88
C ARG A 7 22.51 -7.13 19.60
N PRO A 8 22.75 -6.15 20.49
CA PRO A 8 22.20 -4.81 20.30
C PRO A 8 22.86 -4.13 19.09
N ARG A 9 22.04 -3.78 18.09
CA ARG A 9 22.46 -2.97 16.94
C ARG A 9 23.03 -1.63 17.44
N ARG A 10 24.17 -1.22 16.88
CA ARG A 10 24.92 0.00 17.21
C ARG A 10 24.46 1.17 16.33
N LEU A 11 24.11 0.89 15.08
CA LEU A 11 23.48 1.84 14.17
C LEU A 11 21.98 1.96 14.47
N ARG A 12 21.40 3.14 14.20
CA ARG A 12 19.95 3.38 14.31
C ARG A 12 19.42 3.90 12.98
N VAL A 13 19.03 3.00 12.09
CA VAL A 13 18.64 3.40 10.72
C VAL A 13 17.22 3.98 10.71
N SER A 14 17.14 5.24 10.31
CA SER A 14 15.92 6.03 10.18
C SER A 14 15.34 5.84 8.78
N ALA A 15 14.48 4.83 8.61
CA ALA A 15 13.83 4.52 7.34
C ALA A 15 13.16 5.76 6.69
N LEU A 16 12.55 6.65 7.49
CA LEU A 16 11.96 7.90 7.00
C LEU A 16 12.98 8.96 6.58
N ALA A 17 14.22 8.97 7.09
CA ALA A 17 15.22 9.98 6.74
C ALA A 17 15.65 9.92 5.25
N ALA A 18 15.45 8.79 4.57
CA ALA A 18 15.63 8.69 3.12
C ALA A 18 14.65 9.57 2.31
N VAL A 19 13.46 9.83 2.86
CA VAL A 19 12.37 10.63 2.24
C VAL A 19 12.36 12.05 2.79
N ALA A 20 12.59 12.18 4.10
CA ALA A 20 12.14 13.31 4.88
C ALA A 20 13.07 14.54 4.82
N ASN A 21 13.72 14.78 3.68
CA ASN A 21 14.38 16.04 3.35
C ASN A 21 13.83 16.68 2.06
N PRO A 22 12.53 17.04 2.01
CA PRO A 22 11.91 17.73 0.85
C PRO A 22 12.45 19.15 0.61
N SER A 23 13.55 19.54 1.27
CA SER A 23 14.34 20.72 0.90
C SER A 23 15.04 20.53 -0.45
N TYR A 24 15.40 19.28 -0.79
CA TYR A 24 16.14 18.92 -1.98
C TYR A 24 15.88 17.45 -2.34
N THR A 25 15.38 17.19 -3.54
CA THR A 25 15.74 15.94 -4.21
C THR A 25 17.13 16.09 -4.86
N ARG A 26 17.76 14.95 -5.18
CA ARG A 26 19.01 14.92 -5.98
C ARG A 26 18.80 15.62 -7.33
N ILE A 27 17.70 15.29 -8.00
CA ILE A 27 17.31 15.82 -9.31
C ILE A 27 17.04 17.34 -9.25
N ASP A 28 16.36 17.85 -8.22
CA ASP A 28 16.18 19.31 -8.03
C ASP A 28 17.53 20.04 -7.90
N THR A 29 18.51 19.42 -7.26
CA THR A 29 19.82 20.05 -7.06
C THR A 29 20.63 20.04 -8.37
N TRP A 30 20.47 19.01 -9.20
CA TRP A 30 20.99 18.96 -10.57
C TRP A 30 20.32 20.02 -11.47
N ASN A 31 18.98 20.12 -11.46
CA ASN A 31 18.25 21.17 -12.19
C ASN A 31 18.68 22.59 -11.79
N LEU A 32 18.82 22.85 -10.49
CA LEU A 32 19.31 24.13 -9.98
C LEU A 32 20.78 24.40 -10.34
N LEU A 33 21.61 23.36 -10.48
CA LEU A 33 22.99 23.47 -10.94
C LEU A 33 23.05 23.82 -12.43
N ASP A 34 22.21 23.20 -13.27
CA ASP A 34 22.09 23.52 -14.70
C ASP A 34 21.58 24.95 -14.93
N ASP A 35 20.50 25.37 -14.26
CA ASP A 35 20.04 26.77 -14.27
C ASP A 35 21.14 27.76 -13.82
N ALA A 36 21.98 27.37 -12.86
CA ALA A 36 23.08 28.19 -12.38
C ALA A 36 24.27 28.23 -13.36
N CYS A 37 24.56 27.14 -14.06
CA CYS A 37 25.61 27.09 -15.09
C CYS A 37 25.19 27.89 -16.33
N ARG A 38 23.95 27.69 -16.82
CA ARG A 38 23.37 28.49 -17.92
C ARG A 38 23.46 29.99 -17.64
N HIS A 39 23.08 30.43 -16.43
CA HIS A 39 23.20 31.85 -16.07
C HIS A 39 24.66 32.32 -15.91
N LEU A 40 25.56 31.49 -15.36
CA LEU A 40 26.99 31.82 -15.28
C LEU A 40 27.59 32.05 -16.68
N ALA A 41 27.25 31.21 -17.66
CA ALA A 41 27.69 31.39 -19.05
C ALA A 41 27.11 32.66 -19.70
N GLU A 42 25.85 33.01 -19.45
CA GLU A 42 25.27 34.29 -19.90
C GLU A 42 26.04 35.51 -19.34
N VAL A 43 26.36 35.50 -18.04
CA VAL A 43 27.07 36.58 -17.35
C VAL A 43 28.53 36.70 -17.83
N ASP A 44 29.20 35.57 -18.05
CA ASP A 44 30.59 35.50 -18.55
C ASP A 44 30.69 35.97 -20.02
N LEU A 45 29.77 35.51 -20.89
CA LEU A 45 29.68 35.96 -22.29
C LEU A 45 29.28 37.44 -22.42
N ALA A 46 28.54 37.98 -21.45
CA ALA A 46 28.24 39.42 -21.36
C ALA A 46 29.41 40.26 -20.82
N GLY A 47 30.51 39.65 -20.39
CA GLY A 47 31.69 40.34 -19.84
C GLY A 47 31.45 40.99 -18.47
N LEU A 48 30.51 40.44 -17.68
CA LEU A 48 30.13 40.94 -16.36
C LEU A 48 30.92 40.22 -15.23
N ASP A 49 30.78 40.68 -13.99
CA ASP A 49 31.43 40.03 -12.84
C ASP A 49 30.77 38.69 -12.52
N THR A 50 31.49 37.60 -12.82
CA THR A 50 31.07 36.22 -12.59
C THR A 50 31.27 35.72 -11.15
N ALA A 51 31.87 36.50 -10.24
CA ALA A 51 32.23 36.03 -8.90
C ALA A 51 31.04 35.54 -8.06
N HIS A 52 29.86 36.16 -8.21
CA HIS A 52 28.65 35.72 -7.50
C HIS A 52 28.18 34.33 -7.98
N ASP A 53 28.08 34.15 -9.29
CA ASP A 53 27.52 32.95 -9.90
C ASP A 53 28.50 31.78 -9.92
N MET A 54 29.81 32.02 -10.05
CA MET A 54 30.83 31.00 -9.78
C MET A 54 30.70 30.47 -8.35
N ALA A 55 30.48 31.36 -7.36
CA ALA A 55 30.27 30.94 -5.97
C ALA A 55 28.91 30.22 -5.77
N LYS A 56 27.88 30.54 -6.55
CA LYS A 56 26.57 29.85 -6.55
C LYS A 56 26.68 28.44 -7.13
N VAL A 57 27.31 28.29 -8.30
CA VAL A 57 27.59 27.00 -8.94
C VAL A 57 28.46 26.13 -8.02
N LYS A 58 29.54 26.68 -7.44
CA LYS A 58 30.38 25.94 -6.47
C LYS A 58 29.58 25.44 -5.25
N ARG A 59 28.74 26.29 -4.63
CA ARG A 59 27.87 25.87 -3.51
C ARG A 59 26.90 24.74 -3.89
N LEU A 60 26.42 24.70 -5.14
CA LEU A 60 25.55 23.63 -5.63
C LEU A 60 26.33 22.34 -5.90
N MET A 61 27.53 22.42 -6.48
CA MET A 61 28.44 21.28 -6.64
C MET A 61 28.91 20.70 -5.29
N ASP A 62 29.21 21.55 -4.30
CA ASP A 62 29.57 21.14 -2.93
C ASP A 62 28.40 20.45 -2.25
N ARG A 63 27.19 20.97 -2.45
CA ARG A 63 25.95 20.39 -1.92
C ARG A 63 25.58 19.07 -2.59
N ILE A 64 25.90 18.86 -3.87
CA ILE A 64 25.54 17.64 -4.61
C ILE A 64 26.60 16.53 -4.47
N GLY A 65 27.88 16.88 -4.31
CA GLY A 65 28.96 15.92 -4.02
C GLY A 65 28.80 15.16 -2.69
N ALA A 66 27.97 15.68 -1.79
CA ALA A 66 27.50 14.97 -0.60
C ALA A 66 26.54 13.78 -0.91
N TYR A 67 26.10 13.63 -2.16
CA TYR A 67 25.15 12.60 -2.61
C TYR A 67 25.72 11.74 -3.73
N GLU A 68 26.43 12.33 -4.70
CA GLU A 68 26.93 11.65 -5.91
C GLU A 68 27.88 10.45 -5.68
N ARG A 69 28.33 10.18 -4.44
CA ARG A 69 29.05 8.94 -4.10
C ARG A 69 28.16 7.69 -4.08
N TYR A 70 26.83 7.85 -4.05
CA TYR A 70 25.85 6.76 -3.91
C TYR A 70 25.08 6.44 -5.21
N TRP A 71 25.53 6.98 -6.34
CA TRP A 71 24.94 6.77 -7.67
C TRP A 71 26.06 6.59 -8.70
N LEU A 72 25.76 5.83 -9.76
CA LEU A 72 26.71 5.63 -10.86
C LEU A 72 26.75 6.85 -11.79
N TYR A 73 25.59 7.48 -12.05
CA TYR A 73 25.51 8.60 -12.99
C TYR A 73 24.71 9.80 -12.48
N PRO A 74 25.20 11.06 -12.59
CA PRO A 74 26.52 11.44 -13.12
C PRO A 74 27.70 10.99 -12.24
N GLY A 75 27.50 10.84 -10.93
CA GLY A 75 28.50 10.26 -10.03
C GLY A 75 29.64 11.21 -9.68
N ALA A 76 30.54 10.74 -8.82
CA ALA A 76 31.62 11.57 -8.26
C ALA A 76 32.64 12.05 -9.32
N GLU A 77 32.92 11.24 -10.34
CA GLU A 77 33.95 11.55 -11.35
C GLU A 77 33.54 12.67 -12.31
N ASN A 78 32.32 12.59 -12.88
CA ASN A 78 31.79 13.68 -13.71
C ASN A 78 31.65 14.98 -12.92
N LEU A 79 31.25 14.91 -11.64
CA LEU A 79 31.23 16.09 -10.77
C LEU A 79 32.65 16.68 -10.55
N ALA A 80 33.70 15.86 -10.51
CA ALA A 80 35.09 16.33 -10.45
C ALA A 80 35.53 17.01 -11.76
N ALA A 81 35.13 16.47 -12.93
CA ALA A 81 35.34 17.13 -14.22
C ALA A 81 34.63 18.49 -14.32
N PHE A 82 33.36 18.57 -13.88
CA PHE A 82 32.60 19.83 -13.87
C PHE A 82 33.23 20.86 -12.92
N ARG A 83 33.79 20.43 -11.78
CA ARG A 83 34.58 21.31 -10.90
C ARG A 83 35.83 21.85 -11.59
N ALA A 84 36.57 21.00 -12.31
CA ALA A 84 37.74 21.44 -13.08
C ALA A 84 37.35 22.48 -14.16
N HIS A 85 36.21 22.29 -14.84
CA HIS A 85 35.69 23.26 -15.81
C HIS A 85 35.22 24.58 -15.17
N LEU A 86 34.69 24.55 -13.95
CA LEU A 86 34.40 25.78 -13.19
C LEU A 86 35.69 26.51 -12.80
N GLU A 87 36.71 25.79 -12.34
CA GLU A 87 37.99 26.38 -11.91
C GLU A 87 38.83 26.89 -13.09
N SER A 88 38.74 26.26 -14.28
CA SER A 88 39.32 26.75 -15.52
C SER A 88 38.51 27.86 -16.23
N LYS A 89 37.39 28.32 -15.63
CA LYS A 89 36.43 29.26 -16.23
C LYS A 89 35.92 28.83 -17.61
N SER A 90 35.77 27.53 -17.85
CA SER A 90 35.22 26.98 -19.10
C SER A 90 33.69 26.98 -19.06
N THR A 91 33.09 28.15 -18.84
CA THR A 91 31.67 28.38 -18.50
C THR A 91 30.68 27.80 -19.51
N VAL A 92 30.94 27.96 -20.80
CA VAL A 92 30.11 27.41 -21.88
C VAL A 92 30.14 25.89 -21.87
N ARG A 93 31.34 25.28 -21.88
CA ARG A 93 31.50 23.81 -21.86
C ARG A 93 30.90 23.19 -20.59
N LEU A 94 31.12 23.80 -19.43
CA LEU A 94 30.50 23.40 -18.17
C LEU A 94 28.97 23.36 -18.27
N THR A 95 28.40 24.35 -18.94
CA THR A 95 26.95 24.43 -19.17
C THR A 95 26.46 23.32 -20.09
N GLU A 96 27.14 23.10 -21.21
CA GLU A 96 26.79 22.04 -22.18
C GLU A 96 26.83 20.64 -21.55
N GLU A 97 27.89 20.32 -20.81
CA GLU A 97 28.05 19.02 -20.15
C GLU A 97 27.07 18.83 -18.97
N VAL A 98 26.81 19.87 -18.17
CA VAL A 98 25.81 19.80 -17.09
C VAL A 98 24.40 19.68 -17.66
N SER A 99 24.01 20.46 -18.66
CA SER A 99 22.71 20.33 -19.35
C SER A 99 22.50 18.93 -19.92
N LEU A 100 23.53 18.33 -20.52
CA LEU A 100 23.50 16.95 -21.00
C LEU A 100 23.34 15.94 -19.84
N ALA A 101 24.11 16.11 -18.76
CA ALA A 101 24.05 15.25 -17.59
C ALA A 101 22.69 15.28 -16.89
N VAL A 102 22.06 16.45 -16.78
CA VAL A 102 20.70 16.59 -16.21
C VAL A 102 19.65 15.94 -17.10
N ARG A 103 19.74 16.05 -18.44
CA ARG A 103 18.85 15.31 -19.35
C ARG A 103 18.98 13.80 -19.15
N LEU A 104 20.19 13.27 -19.28
CA LEU A 104 20.44 11.83 -19.25
C LEU A 104 20.06 11.22 -17.88
N LEU A 105 20.40 11.89 -16.77
CA LEU A 105 19.95 11.51 -15.43
C LEU A 105 18.42 11.44 -15.32
N SER A 106 17.70 12.38 -15.93
CA SER A 106 16.23 12.46 -15.85
C SER A 106 15.50 11.41 -16.71
N GLU A 107 16.16 10.85 -17.72
CA GLU A 107 15.58 9.92 -18.70
C GLU A 107 16.05 8.47 -18.52
N TYR A 108 17.29 8.27 -18.05
CA TYR A 108 17.94 6.95 -17.96
C TYR A 108 18.53 6.62 -16.58
N GLY A 109 18.66 7.58 -15.65
CA GLY A 109 19.18 7.33 -14.31
C GLY A 109 20.62 6.79 -14.31
N ASP A 110 20.90 5.79 -13.47
CA ASP A 110 22.22 5.15 -13.41
C ASP A 110 22.58 4.39 -14.72
N ARG A 111 21.60 4.06 -15.59
CA ARG A 111 21.85 3.35 -16.87
C ARG A 111 22.73 4.12 -17.85
N THR A 112 22.83 5.44 -17.70
CA THR A 112 23.77 6.26 -18.49
C THR A 112 25.23 5.91 -18.22
N ALA A 113 25.57 5.21 -17.13
CA ALA A 113 26.92 4.70 -16.92
C ALA A 113 27.43 3.77 -18.05
N LEU A 114 26.52 3.17 -18.83
CA LEU A 114 26.86 2.37 -20.03
C LEU A 114 26.92 3.18 -21.35
N PHE A 115 26.70 4.49 -21.32
CA PHE A 115 26.64 5.32 -22.53
C PHE A 115 28.01 5.92 -22.84
N ASP A 116 28.45 5.83 -24.10
CA ASP A 116 29.58 6.63 -24.58
C ASP A 116 29.12 8.10 -24.71
N THR A 117 29.37 8.87 -23.66
CA THR A 117 29.03 10.30 -23.59
C THR A 117 29.86 11.17 -24.53
N SER A 118 30.87 10.61 -25.22
CA SER A 118 31.63 11.30 -26.27
C SER A 118 31.01 11.16 -27.66
N ALA A 119 30.11 10.20 -27.85
CA ALA A 119 29.36 10.00 -29.10
C ALA A 119 28.17 10.99 -29.23
N PRO A 120 27.66 11.28 -30.45
CA PRO A 120 26.47 12.11 -30.62
C PRO A 120 25.24 11.51 -29.92
N LEU A 121 24.44 12.36 -29.24
CA LEU A 121 23.28 11.92 -28.46
C LEU A 121 22.29 11.07 -29.27
N ALA A 122 22.08 11.39 -30.54
CA ALA A 122 21.18 10.61 -31.42
C ALA A 122 21.66 9.16 -31.64
N ASP A 123 22.98 8.92 -31.64
CA ASP A 123 23.55 7.57 -31.75
C ASP A 123 23.46 6.83 -30.39
N GLN A 124 23.64 7.55 -29.27
CA GLN A 124 23.43 7.01 -27.93
C GLN A 124 21.98 6.52 -27.72
N GLU A 125 20.99 7.37 -28.05
CA GLU A 125 19.55 7.05 -27.99
C GLU A 125 19.23 5.80 -28.84
N LEU A 126 19.78 5.73 -30.05
CA LEU A 126 19.52 4.62 -30.99
C LEU A 126 20.09 3.29 -30.47
N VAL A 127 21.28 3.29 -29.86
CA VAL A 127 21.87 2.10 -29.21
C VAL A 127 21.09 1.69 -27.95
N ALA A 128 20.72 2.67 -27.11
CA ALA A 128 19.99 2.43 -25.86
C ALA A 128 18.57 1.84 -26.08
N GLN A 129 17.93 2.21 -27.20
CA GLN A 129 16.62 1.69 -27.62
C GLN A 129 16.74 0.35 -28.37
N ALA A 130 17.71 0.20 -29.28
CA ALA A 130 17.77 -0.95 -30.19
C ALA A 130 18.04 -2.30 -29.49
N LYS A 131 18.78 -2.32 -28.37
CA LYS A 131 19.25 -3.56 -27.75
C LYS A 131 18.26 -4.28 -26.82
N GLN A 132 17.20 -3.61 -26.32
CA GLN A 132 16.28 -4.12 -25.27
C GLN A 132 16.94 -4.61 -23.95
N GLN A 133 18.24 -4.41 -23.76
CA GLN A 133 18.98 -4.83 -22.56
C GLN A 133 18.48 -4.12 -21.30
N GLN A 134 18.27 -4.92 -20.26
CA GLN A 134 17.98 -4.41 -18.91
C GLN A 134 19.29 -4.01 -18.23
N PHE A 135 19.24 -3.03 -17.33
CA PHE A 135 20.39 -2.55 -16.59
C PHE A 135 20.02 -2.38 -15.10
N TYR A 136 20.95 -2.74 -14.22
CA TYR A 136 20.79 -2.60 -12.77
C TYR A 136 22.07 -2.11 -12.09
N THR A 137 21.94 -1.29 -11.04
CA THR A 137 23.07 -0.98 -10.15
C THR A 137 23.25 -2.13 -9.16
N VAL A 138 24.48 -2.59 -8.97
CA VAL A 138 24.85 -3.58 -7.94
C VAL A 138 25.82 -2.91 -6.97
N LEU A 139 25.52 -3.00 -5.67
CA LEU A 139 26.36 -2.45 -4.62
C LEU A 139 27.49 -3.44 -4.29
N LEU A 140 28.75 -3.00 -4.35
CA LEU A 140 29.91 -3.72 -3.85
C LEU A 140 30.45 -3.00 -2.62
N ALA A 141 30.18 -3.53 -1.43
CA ALA A 141 30.68 -2.96 -0.19
C ALA A 141 32.08 -3.53 0.11
N ASP A 142 33.10 -2.83 -0.39
CA ASP A 142 34.52 -3.18 -0.38
C ASP A 142 35.34 -1.89 -0.19
N ASP A 143 36.38 -1.93 0.67
CA ASP A 143 37.29 -0.81 0.92
C ASP A 143 38.68 -0.95 0.23
N ALA A 144 38.84 -1.98 -0.61
CA ALA A 144 40.03 -2.18 -1.43
C ALA A 144 40.25 -1.00 -2.42
N PRO A 145 41.49 -0.50 -2.58
CA PRO A 145 41.79 0.49 -3.61
C PRO A 145 41.55 -0.08 -5.02
N ALA A 146 40.95 0.70 -5.92
CA ALA A 146 40.78 0.32 -7.33
C ALA A 146 42.13 0.09 -8.07
N THR A 147 43.24 0.54 -7.50
CA THR A 147 44.61 0.30 -8.00
C THR A 147 45.27 -0.95 -7.40
N ALA A 148 44.56 -1.72 -6.56
CA ALA A 148 45.07 -2.98 -6.04
C ALA A 148 45.15 -4.04 -7.16
N PRO A 149 46.23 -4.83 -7.24
CA PRO A 149 46.19 -6.06 -8.02
C PRO A 149 45.09 -6.97 -7.46
N ASP A 150 44.37 -7.63 -8.37
CA ASP A 150 43.24 -8.51 -8.03
C ASP A 150 42.07 -7.81 -7.31
N CYS A 151 41.81 -6.53 -7.65
CA CYS A 151 40.58 -5.83 -7.28
C CYS A 151 39.34 -6.55 -7.83
N LEU A 152 38.44 -6.98 -6.95
CA LEU A 152 37.23 -7.73 -7.31
C LEU A 152 36.30 -6.95 -8.26
N CYS A 153 36.25 -5.62 -8.13
CA CYS A 153 35.45 -4.76 -9.01
C CYS A 153 35.89 -4.90 -10.48
N GLU A 154 37.20 -4.85 -10.74
CA GLU A 154 37.76 -5.01 -12.08
C GLU A 154 37.69 -6.46 -12.58
N GLN A 155 37.80 -7.45 -11.69
CA GLN A 155 37.62 -8.87 -12.05
C GLN A 155 36.16 -9.18 -12.45
N LEU A 156 35.17 -8.58 -11.78
CA LEU A 156 33.76 -8.68 -12.16
C LEU A 156 33.49 -7.96 -13.50
N ARG A 157 34.01 -6.74 -13.68
CA ARG A 157 33.91 -5.99 -14.95
C ARG A 157 34.53 -6.74 -16.14
N ALA A 158 35.62 -7.47 -15.92
CA ALA A 158 36.26 -8.29 -16.95
C ALA A 158 35.39 -9.48 -17.44
N LEU A 159 34.32 -9.83 -16.72
CA LEU A 159 33.34 -10.86 -17.12
C LEU A 159 32.13 -10.29 -17.87
N HIS A 160 32.00 -8.96 -17.99
CA HIS A 160 30.85 -8.33 -18.65
C HIS A 160 30.79 -8.70 -20.15
N ASN A 161 29.69 -9.32 -20.58
CA ASN A 161 29.40 -9.62 -21.98
C ASN A 161 28.40 -8.59 -22.56
N PRO A 162 28.79 -7.73 -23.53
CA PRO A 162 27.89 -6.75 -24.15
C PRO A 162 26.69 -7.32 -24.95
N SER A 163 26.57 -8.66 -25.01
CA SER A 163 25.50 -9.42 -25.64
C SER A 163 24.43 -9.94 -24.66
N ASP A 164 24.69 -9.92 -23.35
CA ASP A 164 23.76 -10.47 -22.34
C ASP A 164 22.49 -9.58 -22.21
N ASP A 165 21.35 -10.22 -21.99
CA ASP A 165 20.02 -9.59 -21.84
C ASP A 165 19.89 -8.68 -20.61
N VAL A 166 20.62 -9.03 -19.55
CA VAL A 166 20.80 -8.24 -18.32
C VAL A 166 22.25 -7.79 -18.24
N GLN A 167 22.45 -6.50 -18.05
CA GLN A 167 23.74 -5.87 -17.70
C GLN A 167 23.65 -5.33 -16.27
N PHE A 168 24.80 -5.21 -15.59
CA PHE A 168 24.89 -4.45 -14.34
C PHE A 168 26.21 -3.69 -14.28
N GLU A 169 26.32 -2.73 -13.35
CA GLU A 169 27.56 -2.02 -13.04
C GLU A 169 27.68 -1.79 -11.53
N LEU A 170 28.91 -1.66 -11.04
CA LEU A 170 29.27 -1.76 -9.63
C LEU A 170 29.41 -0.38 -8.98
N LEU A 171 28.52 -0.10 -8.03
CA LEU A 171 28.62 1.03 -7.11
C LEU A 171 29.43 0.59 -5.88
N VAL A 172 30.62 1.16 -5.66
CA VAL A 172 31.51 0.76 -4.56
C VAL A 172 31.26 1.57 -3.29
N ALA A 173 31.13 0.90 -2.13
CA ALA A 173 30.94 1.53 -0.82
C ALA A 173 31.98 1.07 0.22
N PRO A 174 32.84 1.95 0.76
CA PRO A 174 34.02 1.55 1.54
C PRO A 174 33.78 1.34 3.05
N SER A 175 32.51 1.27 3.49
CA SER A 175 32.15 0.98 4.88
C SER A 175 30.71 0.47 4.99
N VAL A 176 30.36 -0.15 6.13
CA VAL A 176 28.98 -0.56 6.43
C VAL A 176 28.03 0.66 6.48
N GLU A 177 28.46 1.77 7.08
CA GLU A 177 27.70 3.03 7.08
C GLU A 177 27.45 3.57 5.65
N ASP A 178 28.45 3.53 4.76
CA ASP A 178 28.29 3.94 3.36
C ASP A 178 27.37 2.97 2.60
N ALA A 179 27.48 1.65 2.83
CA ALA A 179 26.67 0.63 2.16
C ALA A 179 25.18 0.73 2.54
N ILE A 180 24.86 0.84 3.83
CA ILE A 180 23.48 1.08 4.29
C ILE A 180 22.94 2.41 3.75
N THR A 181 23.79 3.44 3.69
CA THR A 181 23.40 4.75 3.13
C THR A 181 23.11 4.66 1.63
N ALA A 182 23.89 3.88 0.87
CA ALA A 182 23.62 3.63 -0.54
C ALA A 182 22.25 2.94 -0.74
N VAL A 183 21.99 1.83 -0.04
CA VAL A 183 20.71 1.08 -0.12
C VAL A 183 19.51 1.93 0.28
N ALA A 184 19.66 2.80 1.28
CA ALA A 184 18.60 3.71 1.72
C ALA A 184 18.32 4.86 0.73
N LEU A 185 19.32 5.31 -0.03
CA LEU A 185 19.23 6.51 -0.86
C LEU A 185 19.08 6.23 -2.36
N ASN A 186 19.63 5.15 -2.90
CA ASN A 186 19.58 4.82 -4.32
C ASN A 186 18.62 3.64 -4.58
N GLY A 187 17.49 3.96 -5.24
CA GLY A 187 16.50 2.96 -5.63
C GLY A 187 16.98 2.02 -6.75
N GLU A 188 17.92 2.46 -7.59
CA GLU A 188 18.46 1.69 -8.73
C GLU A 188 19.29 0.46 -8.28
N ILE A 189 19.74 0.43 -7.02
CA ILE A 189 20.43 -0.73 -6.44
C ILE A 189 19.46 -1.91 -6.39
N GLN A 190 19.80 -3.00 -7.08
CA GLN A 190 19.00 -4.23 -7.12
C GLN A 190 19.67 -5.44 -6.50
N ALA A 191 20.98 -5.42 -6.24
CA ALA A 191 21.67 -6.43 -5.43
C ALA A 191 22.82 -5.79 -4.64
N ALA A 192 23.27 -6.45 -3.58
CA ALA A 192 24.39 -6.01 -2.75
C ALA A 192 25.34 -7.18 -2.43
N ILE A 193 26.64 -6.91 -2.53
CA ILE A 193 27.74 -7.83 -2.23
C ILE A 193 28.54 -7.20 -1.09
N ILE A 194 28.63 -7.85 0.07
CA ILE A 194 29.23 -7.30 1.30
C ILE A 194 30.47 -8.11 1.71
N ARG A 195 31.60 -7.44 1.96
CA ARG A 195 32.80 -8.06 2.56
C ARG A 195 32.63 -8.21 4.08
N HIS A 196 32.94 -9.38 4.64
CA HIS A 196 32.73 -9.67 6.07
C HIS A 196 33.53 -8.76 7.03
N ASP A 197 34.76 -8.41 6.64
CA ASP A 197 35.73 -7.60 7.40
C ASP A 197 35.66 -6.09 7.08
N LEU A 198 34.59 -5.64 6.40
CA LEU A 198 34.40 -4.25 6.02
C LEU A 198 34.24 -3.35 7.27
N PRO A 199 34.95 -2.21 7.39
CA PRO A 199 34.86 -1.36 8.56
C PRO A 199 33.45 -0.80 8.76
N LEU A 200 32.97 -0.80 10.02
CA LEU A 200 31.65 -0.25 10.36
C LEU A 200 31.47 1.21 9.89
N ARG A 201 32.43 2.07 10.25
CA ARG A 201 32.31 3.54 10.14
C ARG A 201 32.88 4.08 8.82
N SER A 202 32.19 5.05 8.22
CA SER A 202 32.67 5.76 7.04
C SER A 202 33.86 6.66 7.36
N ARG A 203 34.85 6.68 6.46
CA ARG A 203 36.05 7.53 6.57
C ARG A 203 35.75 9.03 6.35
N ASP A 204 34.63 9.35 5.68
CA ASP A 204 34.15 10.73 5.44
C ASP A 204 32.63 10.79 5.68
N ARG A 205 32.24 10.67 6.94
CA ARG A 205 30.84 10.54 7.35
C ARG A 205 30.07 11.85 7.18
N LEU A 206 29.08 11.83 6.28
CA LEU A 206 28.28 12.98 5.88
C LEU A 206 27.27 13.42 6.97
N PRO A 207 26.86 14.70 7.02
CA PRO A 207 25.81 15.18 7.93
C PRO A 207 24.47 14.42 7.79
N LEU A 208 24.14 13.96 6.58
CA LEU A 208 22.96 13.13 6.33
C LEU A 208 23.04 11.77 7.01
N MET A 209 24.24 11.18 7.13
CA MET A 209 24.45 9.88 7.78
C MET A 209 24.27 9.95 9.30
N ASN A 210 24.32 11.14 9.91
CA ASN A 210 23.92 11.33 11.31
C ASN A 210 22.40 11.35 11.46
N THR A 211 21.68 11.88 10.46
CA THR A 211 20.21 11.86 10.40
C THR A 211 19.65 10.48 10.01
N LEU A 212 20.39 9.74 9.19
CA LEU A 212 20.01 8.42 8.69
C LEU A 212 20.41 7.27 9.63
N LEU A 213 21.58 7.32 10.28
CA LEU A 213 22.14 6.18 11.04
C LEU A 213 22.29 6.44 12.56
N GLY A 214 21.87 7.60 13.05
CA GLY A 214 22.06 8.07 14.43
C GLY A 214 23.37 8.85 14.64
N ALA A 215 23.53 9.53 15.78
CA ALA A 215 24.75 10.28 16.08
C ALA A 215 25.95 9.34 16.37
N ASN A 216 27.18 9.86 16.24
CA ASN A 216 28.41 9.10 16.51
C ASN A 216 28.79 9.17 17.99
N GLU A 217 28.02 8.48 18.84
CA GLU A 217 28.11 8.57 20.31
C GLU A 217 28.91 7.42 20.97
N ASP A 218 29.10 6.29 20.27
CA ASP A 218 29.82 5.13 20.81
C ASP A 218 31.35 5.26 20.73
N VAL A 219 32.03 4.82 21.79
CA VAL A 219 33.47 4.55 21.76
C VAL A 219 33.72 3.32 20.87
N VAL A 220 34.76 3.38 20.04
CA VAL A 220 35.14 2.29 19.12
C VAL A 220 35.45 1.02 19.90
N SER A 221 34.52 0.07 19.90
CA SER A 221 34.83 -1.33 20.20
C SER A 221 35.71 -1.90 19.09
N ILE A 222 36.72 -2.66 19.47
CA ILE A 222 37.68 -3.29 18.54
C ILE A 222 37.14 -4.65 18.04
N GLU A 223 36.00 -5.11 18.57
CA GLU A 223 35.36 -6.39 18.24
C GLU A 223 34.54 -6.32 16.93
N GLY A 224 35.17 -5.92 15.83
CA GLY A 224 34.56 -5.83 14.48
C GLY A 224 34.24 -7.16 13.80
N ALA A 225 34.10 -8.25 14.55
CA ALA A 225 34.01 -9.61 14.03
C ALA A 225 32.67 -9.97 13.35
N HIS A 226 31.65 -9.10 13.43
CA HIS A 226 30.30 -9.39 12.95
C HIS A 226 29.58 -8.15 12.37
N ASP A 227 30.33 -7.13 11.94
CA ASP A 227 29.77 -5.87 11.43
C ASP A 227 28.93 -6.09 10.15
N TRP A 228 29.22 -7.16 9.42
CA TRP A 228 28.47 -7.64 8.27
C TRP A 228 27.05 -8.13 8.61
N ILE A 229 26.82 -8.76 9.77
CA ILE A 229 25.47 -9.19 10.19
C ILE A 229 24.58 -7.95 10.35
N GLU A 230 25.06 -6.93 11.06
CA GLU A 230 24.35 -5.66 11.25
C GLU A 230 24.13 -4.93 9.91
N CYS A 231 25.08 -5.02 8.97
CA CYS A 231 24.90 -4.51 7.61
C CYS A 231 23.73 -5.21 6.90
N GLY A 232 23.73 -6.55 6.86
CA GLY A 232 22.71 -7.34 6.18
C GLY A 232 21.33 -7.16 6.79
N GLU A 233 21.20 -7.15 8.12
CA GLU A 233 19.94 -6.91 8.82
C GLU A 233 19.30 -5.56 8.42
N TRP A 234 20.09 -4.48 8.39
CA TRP A 234 19.59 -3.17 7.99
C TRP A 234 19.27 -3.10 6.48
N ILE A 235 20.04 -3.78 5.63
CA ILE A 235 19.72 -3.88 4.19
C ILE A 235 18.38 -4.61 3.98
N ARG A 236 18.13 -5.73 4.67
CA ARG A 236 16.84 -6.44 4.61
C ARG A 236 15.69 -5.61 5.19
N GLU A 237 15.91 -4.87 6.27
CA GLU A 237 14.87 -4.00 6.85
C GLU A 237 14.47 -2.86 5.90
N LEU A 238 15.42 -2.32 5.13
CA LEU A 238 15.19 -1.29 4.10
C LEU A 238 14.59 -1.87 2.80
N ARG A 239 15.26 -2.87 2.21
CA ARG A 239 15.01 -3.43 0.87
C ARG A 239 15.04 -4.98 0.95
N PRO A 240 14.01 -5.63 1.51
CA PRO A 240 14.04 -7.08 1.75
C PRO A 240 14.14 -7.92 0.47
N HIS A 241 13.69 -7.37 -0.66
CA HIS A 241 13.63 -8.08 -1.94
C HIS A 241 14.86 -7.88 -2.85
N ILE A 242 15.90 -7.14 -2.43
CA ILE A 242 17.16 -7.11 -3.21
C ILE A 242 18.04 -8.31 -2.80
N ASP A 243 18.72 -8.89 -3.78
CA ASP A 243 19.57 -10.05 -3.59
C ASP A 243 20.85 -9.63 -2.82
N LEU A 244 21.19 -10.34 -1.74
CA LEU A 244 22.21 -9.96 -0.77
C LEU A 244 23.24 -11.07 -0.57
N TYR A 245 24.49 -10.82 -0.94
CA TYR A 245 25.58 -11.80 -0.99
C TYR A 245 26.73 -11.44 -0.04
N LEU A 246 27.31 -12.45 0.63
CA LEU A 246 28.43 -12.29 1.56
C LEU A 246 29.74 -12.76 0.92
N LEU A 247 30.83 -12.02 1.12
CA LEU A 247 32.21 -12.40 0.80
C LEU A 247 32.98 -12.61 2.09
N THR A 248 33.55 -13.81 2.28
CA THR A 248 34.35 -14.15 3.46
C THR A 248 35.70 -14.80 3.12
N ASP A 249 36.71 -14.55 3.96
CA ASP A 249 37.98 -15.29 4.03
C ASP A 249 37.96 -16.38 5.13
N GLU A 250 36.87 -16.51 5.89
CA GLU A 250 36.80 -17.39 7.05
C GLU A 250 36.64 -18.87 6.67
N SER A 251 37.20 -19.75 7.50
CA SER A 251 37.17 -21.18 7.25
C SER A 251 35.81 -21.78 7.60
N ILE A 252 35.18 -22.46 6.64
CA ILE A 252 33.94 -23.24 6.83
C ILE A 252 34.07 -24.24 8.00
N ALA A 253 35.28 -24.68 8.34
CA ALA A 253 35.55 -25.58 9.46
C ALA A 253 35.59 -24.89 10.85
N ALA A 254 35.37 -23.57 10.93
CA ALA A 254 35.47 -22.78 12.16
C ALA A 254 34.16 -22.06 12.56
N GLY A 255 33.08 -22.17 11.76
CA GLY A 255 31.80 -21.52 12.06
C GLY A 255 31.08 -22.16 13.25
N ASP A 256 30.64 -21.33 14.20
CA ASP A 256 29.71 -21.72 15.26
C ASP A 256 28.28 -21.81 14.68
N GLY A 257 27.55 -22.88 15.02
CA GLY A 257 26.25 -23.22 14.41
C GLY A 257 25.06 -22.32 14.76
N ASP A 258 25.30 -21.12 15.30
CA ASP A 258 24.29 -20.17 15.80
C ASP A 258 24.31 -18.82 15.00
N GLU A 259 24.90 -18.79 13.80
CA GLU A 259 24.87 -17.60 12.93
C GLU A 259 23.50 -17.38 12.25
N PRO A 260 23.03 -16.12 12.09
CA PRO A 260 21.72 -15.81 11.54
C PRO A 260 21.68 -15.83 10.00
N ASP A 261 20.66 -16.48 9.46
CA ASP A 261 20.40 -16.59 8.01
C ASP A 261 19.89 -15.26 7.42
N VAL A 262 20.82 -14.37 7.09
CA VAL A 262 20.55 -13.01 6.58
C VAL A 262 20.86 -12.86 5.08
N TYR A 263 21.76 -13.68 4.54
CA TYR A 263 22.37 -13.53 3.21
C TYR A 263 21.93 -14.66 2.26
N ASP A 264 21.52 -14.31 1.02
CA ASP A 264 20.99 -15.28 0.04
C ASP A 264 22.06 -16.29 -0.42
N ARG A 265 23.33 -15.90 -0.42
CA ARG A 265 24.48 -16.79 -0.67
C ARG A 265 25.79 -16.21 -0.13
N THR A 266 26.61 -17.07 0.48
CA THR A 266 27.98 -16.76 0.91
C THR A 266 29.00 -17.31 -0.09
N PHE A 267 30.05 -16.53 -0.37
CA PHE A 267 31.14 -16.84 -1.28
C PHE A 267 32.49 -16.68 -0.58
N TYR A 268 33.45 -17.54 -0.94
CA TYR A 268 34.83 -17.44 -0.46
C TYR A 268 35.63 -16.52 -1.40
N ARG A 269 36.28 -15.48 -0.86
CA ARG A 269 36.88 -14.39 -1.68
C ARG A 269 37.98 -14.85 -2.65
N LEU A 270 38.67 -15.94 -2.32
CA LEU A 270 39.77 -16.51 -3.13
C LEU A 270 39.31 -17.57 -4.16
N ASN A 271 37.99 -17.79 -4.30
CA ASN A 271 37.41 -18.70 -5.30
C ASN A 271 37.05 -17.97 -6.62
N ASP A 272 36.53 -18.71 -7.58
CA ASP A 272 36.17 -18.23 -8.92
C ASP A 272 35.06 -17.17 -8.92
N VAL A 273 35.43 -15.94 -9.28
CA VAL A 273 34.55 -14.77 -9.45
C VAL A 273 33.44 -15.02 -10.48
N THR A 274 33.63 -15.98 -11.40
CA THR A 274 32.62 -16.37 -12.40
C THR A 274 31.33 -16.90 -11.77
N ASP A 275 31.40 -17.59 -10.63
CA ASP A 275 30.22 -18.09 -9.90
C ASP A 275 29.44 -16.95 -9.23
N LEU A 276 30.14 -15.97 -8.65
CA LEU A 276 29.54 -14.74 -8.10
C LEU A 276 28.83 -13.94 -9.19
N HIS A 277 29.51 -13.64 -10.30
CA HIS A 277 28.95 -12.94 -11.46
C HIS A 277 27.71 -13.65 -12.02
N SER A 278 27.80 -14.99 -12.19
CA SER A 278 26.70 -15.81 -12.68
C SER A 278 25.51 -15.83 -11.71
N THR A 279 25.75 -15.81 -10.40
CA THR A 279 24.70 -15.75 -9.38
C THR A 279 23.98 -14.41 -9.38
N VAL A 280 24.73 -13.30 -9.44
CA VAL A 280 24.16 -11.94 -9.51
C VAL A 280 23.24 -11.81 -10.74
N LEU A 281 23.71 -12.25 -11.91
CA LEU A 281 22.87 -12.28 -13.12
C LEU A 281 21.65 -13.20 -12.96
N ALA A 282 21.77 -14.34 -12.27
CA ALA A 282 20.66 -15.27 -12.05
C ALA A 282 19.58 -14.67 -11.11
N GLY A 283 19.97 -13.98 -10.03
CA GLY A 283 19.04 -13.28 -9.12
C GLY A 283 18.27 -12.16 -9.83
N LEU A 284 18.99 -11.30 -10.55
CA LEU A 284 18.41 -10.21 -11.35
C LEU A 284 17.44 -10.72 -12.42
N ARG A 285 17.85 -11.73 -13.21
CA ARG A 285 16.97 -12.41 -14.20
C ARG A 285 15.76 -13.05 -13.53
N ASN A 286 15.94 -13.73 -12.39
CA ASN A 286 14.84 -14.37 -11.65
C ASN A 286 13.81 -13.33 -11.20
N ARG A 287 14.22 -12.22 -10.59
CA ARG A 287 13.29 -11.17 -10.12
C ARG A 287 12.57 -10.47 -11.27
N PHE A 288 13.29 -10.15 -12.36
CA PHE A 288 12.73 -9.57 -13.59
C PHE A 288 11.78 -10.49 -14.37
N ALA A 289 11.88 -11.82 -14.22
CA ALA A 289 10.97 -12.74 -14.88
C ALA A 289 9.49 -12.46 -14.49
N THR A 290 8.61 -12.48 -15.48
CA THR A 290 7.15 -12.44 -15.30
C THR A 290 6.55 -13.74 -15.84
N PRO A 291 6.51 -14.82 -15.02
CA PRO A 291 6.28 -16.19 -15.49
C PRO A 291 5.03 -16.37 -16.34
N PHE A 292 3.96 -15.61 -16.05
CA PHE A 292 2.74 -15.67 -16.84
C PHE A 292 2.77 -14.71 -18.04
N PHE A 293 3.23 -13.47 -17.88
CA PHE A 293 3.27 -12.53 -19.01
C PHE A 293 4.26 -12.94 -20.10
N ASP A 294 5.42 -13.48 -19.74
CA ASP A 294 6.42 -13.94 -20.72
C ASP A 294 5.96 -15.21 -21.46
N ALA A 295 5.21 -16.10 -20.79
CA ALA A 295 4.51 -17.20 -21.44
C ALA A 295 3.40 -16.70 -22.38
N LEU A 296 2.65 -15.67 -21.99
CA LEU A 296 1.61 -15.05 -22.84
C LEU A 296 2.22 -14.36 -24.07
N ARG A 297 3.39 -13.72 -23.93
CA ARG A 297 4.19 -13.18 -25.06
C ARG A 297 4.65 -14.29 -26.01
N ALA A 298 5.17 -15.39 -25.47
CA ALA A 298 5.60 -16.54 -26.26
C ALA A 298 4.43 -17.17 -27.04
N TYR A 299 3.27 -17.36 -26.39
CA TYR A 299 2.04 -17.79 -27.04
C TYR A 299 1.60 -16.83 -28.16
N ALA A 300 1.60 -15.52 -27.90
CA ALA A 300 1.20 -14.52 -28.88
C ALA A 300 2.11 -14.52 -30.12
N ALA A 301 3.42 -14.68 -29.93
CA ALA A 301 4.41 -14.76 -31.00
C ALA A 301 4.37 -16.09 -31.79
N ALA A 302 3.97 -17.21 -31.17
CA ALA A 302 3.97 -18.53 -31.79
C ALA A 302 3.02 -18.61 -33.01
N PRO A 303 3.36 -19.35 -34.09
CA PRO A 303 2.52 -19.49 -35.28
C PRO A 303 1.39 -20.53 -35.10
N VAL A 304 0.47 -20.27 -34.17
CA VAL A 304 -0.66 -21.16 -33.86
C VAL A 304 -1.80 -21.00 -34.88
N GLY A 305 -2.29 -22.13 -35.42
CA GLY A 305 -3.51 -22.21 -36.24
C GLY A 305 -4.76 -22.40 -35.38
N GLN A 306 -5.84 -21.66 -35.68
CA GLN A 306 -6.97 -21.50 -34.77
C GLN A 306 -8.20 -22.34 -35.14
N PHE A 307 -8.61 -23.22 -34.22
CA PHE A 307 -9.89 -23.95 -34.24
C PHE A 307 -10.62 -23.90 -32.88
N HIS A 308 -10.08 -23.18 -31.88
CA HIS A 308 -10.72 -23.03 -30.57
C HIS A 308 -11.97 -22.13 -30.65
N ALA A 309 -12.88 -22.26 -29.67
CA ALA A 309 -14.16 -21.55 -29.57
C ALA A 309 -14.08 -20.01 -29.36
N LEU A 310 -12.91 -19.40 -29.54
CA LEU A 310 -12.70 -17.94 -29.46
C LEU A 310 -12.47 -17.38 -30.87
N PRO A 311 -13.49 -16.80 -31.54
CA PRO A 311 -13.35 -16.28 -32.90
C PRO A 311 -12.46 -15.03 -32.99
N VAL A 312 -12.40 -14.26 -31.89
CA VAL A 312 -11.58 -13.04 -31.77
C VAL A 312 -10.09 -13.31 -31.57
N ALA A 313 -9.72 -14.52 -31.11
CA ALA A 313 -8.33 -14.90 -30.91
C ALA A 313 -7.58 -14.96 -32.24
N ARG A 314 -6.32 -14.51 -32.22
CA ARG A 314 -5.49 -14.22 -33.41
C ARG A 314 -6.04 -13.10 -34.33
N GLY A 315 -7.14 -12.46 -33.94
CA GLY A 315 -7.73 -11.28 -34.59
C GLY A 315 -8.45 -11.54 -35.92
N ALA A 316 -8.57 -12.79 -36.38
CA ALA A 316 -9.05 -13.10 -37.73
C ALA A 316 -10.50 -12.62 -37.97
N SER A 317 -11.40 -12.73 -37.00
CA SER A 317 -12.77 -12.22 -37.11
C SER A 317 -12.88 -10.68 -37.09
N ILE A 318 -11.83 -10.00 -36.64
CA ILE A 318 -11.77 -8.54 -36.48
C ILE A 318 -11.23 -7.92 -37.77
N PHE A 319 -10.00 -8.27 -38.15
CA PHE A 319 -9.32 -7.68 -39.31
C PHE A 319 -9.94 -8.08 -40.67
N ASN A 320 -10.57 -9.26 -40.77
CA ASN A 320 -11.28 -9.68 -41.98
C ASN A 320 -12.74 -9.19 -42.03
N SER A 321 -13.26 -8.57 -40.96
CA SER A 321 -14.58 -7.93 -40.97
C SER A 321 -14.55 -6.66 -41.80
N LYS A 322 -15.69 -6.30 -42.40
CA LYS A 322 -15.87 -5.00 -43.08
C LYS A 322 -16.29 -3.88 -42.11
N SER A 323 -16.52 -4.20 -40.83
CA SER A 323 -17.15 -3.29 -39.86
C SER A 323 -16.61 -3.43 -38.43
N LEU A 324 -15.43 -4.05 -38.24
CA LEU A 324 -14.74 -4.18 -36.95
C LEU A 324 -13.23 -3.88 -37.04
N GLN A 325 -12.76 -3.32 -38.17
CA GLN A 325 -11.34 -3.00 -38.35
C GLN A 325 -10.90 -1.87 -37.40
N ASP A 326 -11.80 -0.94 -37.10
CA ASP A 326 -11.70 0.09 -36.06
C ASP A 326 -11.36 -0.48 -34.67
N MET A 327 -11.98 -1.60 -34.27
CA MET A 327 -11.63 -2.30 -33.02
C MET A 327 -10.19 -2.84 -33.07
N GLY A 328 -9.76 -3.35 -34.23
CA GLY A 328 -8.42 -3.87 -34.46
C GLY A 328 -7.33 -2.80 -34.48
N GLU A 329 -7.66 -1.63 -35.01
CA GLU A 329 -6.81 -0.44 -35.06
C GLU A 329 -6.70 0.24 -33.68
N PHE A 330 -7.83 0.39 -32.97
CA PHE A 330 -7.89 1.06 -31.67
C PHE A 330 -7.13 0.32 -30.55
N TYR A 331 -7.33 -0.99 -30.41
CA TYR A 331 -6.62 -1.79 -29.39
C TYR A 331 -5.27 -2.33 -29.86
N GLY A 332 -4.99 -2.28 -31.17
CA GLY A 332 -3.81 -2.88 -31.79
C GLY A 332 -3.84 -4.41 -31.83
N ARG A 333 -3.06 -4.99 -32.73
CA ARG A 333 -3.12 -6.44 -33.03
C ARG A 333 -2.74 -7.34 -31.84
N ASN A 334 -1.86 -6.90 -30.96
CA ASN A 334 -1.28 -7.75 -29.91
C ASN A 334 -2.30 -8.25 -28.89
N ILE A 335 -3.35 -7.48 -28.56
CA ILE A 335 -4.37 -7.93 -27.59
C ILE A 335 -5.09 -9.20 -28.08
N PHE A 336 -5.35 -9.28 -29.39
CA PHE A 336 -6.00 -10.41 -30.04
C PHE A 336 -5.04 -11.58 -30.28
N MET A 337 -3.75 -11.31 -30.48
CA MET A 337 -2.73 -12.36 -30.61
C MET A 337 -2.48 -13.08 -29.28
N ALA A 338 -2.62 -12.36 -28.16
CA ALA A 338 -2.56 -12.88 -26.80
C ALA A 338 -3.90 -13.46 -26.29
N GLU A 339 -5.01 -13.26 -27.01
CA GLU A 339 -6.32 -13.75 -26.61
C GLU A 339 -6.42 -15.28 -26.78
N THR A 340 -6.80 -16.00 -25.71
CA THR A 340 -6.59 -17.45 -25.58
C THR A 340 -7.36 -18.05 -24.40
N SER A 341 -7.32 -19.38 -24.26
CA SER A 341 -7.89 -20.14 -23.13
C SER A 341 -6.89 -21.16 -22.58
N THR A 342 -7.18 -21.68 -21.38
CA THR A 342 -6.44 -22.77 -20.73
C THR A 342 -6.28 -24.02 -21.62
N THR A 343 -7.27 -24.30 -22.47
CA THR A 343 -7.25 -25.46 -23.38
C THR A 343 -6.32 -25.29 -24.59
N SER A 344 -5.76 -24.09 -24.82
CA SER A 344 -4.88 -23.80 -25.96
C SER A 344 -3.46 -24.36 -25.80
N GLY A 345 -3.11 -24.84 -24.59
CA GLY A 345 -1.78 -25.35 -24.26
C GLY A 345 -0.74 -24.26 -23.99
N GLY A 346 0.31 -24.62 -23.24
CA GLY A 346 1.42 -23.72 -22.88
C GLY A 346 1.10 -22.63 -21.85
N LEU A 347 -0.16 -22.49 -21.45
CA LEU A 347 -0.65 -21.57 -20.42
C LEU A 347 -1.35 -22.33 -19.30
N ASP A 348 -1.37 -21.72 -18.12
CA ASP A 348 -1.82 -22.31 -16.86
C ASP A 348 -3.30 -22.02 -16.57
N SER A 349 -3.92 -22.75 -15.64
CA SER A 349 -5.32 -22.54 -15.26
C SER A 349 -5.45 -21.64 -14.05
N LEU A 350 -6.26 -20.57 -14.11
CA LEU A 350 -6.52 -19.75 -12.92
C LEU A 350 -7.33 -20.50 -11.85
N LEU A 351 -8.18 -21.46 -12.27
CA LEU A 351 -9.02 -22.24 -11.38
C LEU A 351 -8.27 -23.41 -10.71
N ASP A 352 -7.13 -23.80 -11.27
CA ASP A 352 -6.29 -24.92 -10.80
C ASP A 352 -4.82 -24.65 -11.21
N PRO A 353 -4.12 -23.69 -10.57
CA PRO A 353 -2.84 -23.20 -11.04
C PRO A 353 -1.68 -24.10 -10.61
N HIS A 354 -0.97 -24.69 -11.58
CA HIS A 354 0.19 -25.57 -11.37
C HIS A 354 1.48 -25.12 -12.07
N GLY A 355 1.39 -24.10 -12.93
CA GLY A 355 2.47 -23.68 -13.83
C GLY A 355 2.77 -22.18 -13.75
N ASN A 356 2.48 -21.48 -14.84
CA ASN A 356 2.92 -20.10 -15.05
C ASN A 356 2.15 -19.09 -14.18
N ILE A 357 0.86 -19.31 -13.94
CA ILE A 357 0.06 -18.50 -13.00
C ILE A 357 0.49 -18.83 -11.57
N LYS A 358 0.69 -20.12 -11.24
CA LYS A 358 1.19 -20.53 -9.91
C LYS A 358 2.51 -19.85 -9.56
N LYS A 359 3.48 -19.84 -10.48
CA LYS A 359 4.78 -19.16 -10.29
C LYS A 359 4.63 -17.64 -10.16
N ALA A 360 3.70 -17.00 -10.88
CA ALA A 360 3.43 -15.57 -10.73
C ALA A 360 2.76 -15.25 -9.37
N MET A 361 1.84 -16.11 -8.91
CA MET A 361 1.23 -16.04 -7.58
C MET A 361 2.25 -16.24 -6.45
N ASP A 362 3.16 -17.23 -6.58
CA ASP A 362 4.19 -17.50 -5.59
C ASP A 362 5.19 -16.35 -5.47
N LYS A 363 5.62 -15.77 -6.60
CA LYS A 363 6.44 -14.56 -6.58
C LYS A 363 5.69 -13.37 -5.96
N ALA A 364 4.38 -13.24 -6.18
CA ALA A 364 3.57 -12.21 -5.53
C ALA A 364 3.42 -12.44 -4.01
N ALA A 365 3.36 -13.70 -3.56
CA ALA A 365 3.39 -14.04 -2.14
C ALA A 365 4.69 -13.51 -1.49
N VAL A 366 5.84 -13.66 -2.15
CA VAL A 366 7.11 -13.05 -1.72
C VAL A 366 7.04 -11.51 -1.72
N THR A 367 6.61 -10.87 -2.81
CA THR A 367 6.52 -9.40 -2.96
C THR A 367 5.67 -8.73 -1.85
N TRP A 368 4.59 -9.38 -1.41
CA TRP A 368 3.69 -8.85 -0.37
C TRP A 368 3.83 -9.54 1.00
N ASN A 369 4.89 -10.35 1.19
CA ASN A 369 5.21 -11.07 2.42
C ASN A 369 4.01 -11.90 2.95
N ALA A 370 3.39 -12.67 2.07
CA ALA A 370 2.29 -13.57 2.36
C ALA A 370 2.71 -15.03 2.13
N ASP A 371 2.02 -15.98 2.75
CA ASP A 371 2.30 -17.40 2.57
C ASP A 371 1.68 -17.90 1.25
N HIS A 372 0.51 -17.34 0.90
CA HIS A 372 -0.16 -17.56 -0.38
C HIS A 372 -0.70 -16.23 -0.94
N THR A 373 -0.76 -16.12 -2.26
CA THR A 373 -1.40 -15.00 -2.96
C THR A 373 -2.23 -15.48 -4.13
N TYR A 374 -3.44 -14.96 -4.29
CA TYR A 374 -4.40 -15.35 -5.33
C TYR A 374 -4.74 -14.15 -6.22
N PHE A 375 -4.62 -14.33 -7.54
CA PHE A 375 -4.99 -13.33 -8.54
C PHE A 375 -6.50 -13.35 -8.79
N VAL A 376 -7.15 -12.18 -8.71
CA VAL A 376 -8.60 -12.01 -8.85
C VAL A 376 -8.89 -11.07 -10.03
N THR A 377 -9.60 -11.58 -11.04
CA THR A 377 -9.90 -10.87 -12.30
C THR A 377 -11.21 -10.07 -12.28
N ASN A 378 -11.84 -9.89 -11.11
CA ASN A 378 -13.09 -9.12 -10.97
C ASN A 378 -13.05 -8.12 -9.79
N GLY A 379 -11.87 -7.57 -9.53
CA GLY A 379 -11.61 -6.52 -8.55
C GLY A 379 -11.70 -6.97 -7.09
N THR A 380 -11.27 -6.08 -6.19
CA THR A 380 -11.32 -6.32 -4.74
C THR A 380 -12.76 -6.45 -4.24
N SER A 381 -13.71 -5.87 -4.98
CA SER A 381 -15.14 -6.12 -4.82
C SER A 381 -15.54 -7.61 -4.84
N THR A 382 -14.72 -8.45 -5.45
CA THR A 382 -14.89 -9.92 -5.53
C THR A 382 -13.94 -10.62 -4.55
N ALA A 383 -12.68 -10.15 -4.43
CA ALA A 383 -11.72 -10.64 -3.44
C ALA A 383 -12.28 -10.67 -2.01
N ASN A 384 -12.95 -9.58 -1.59
CA ASN A 384 -13.58 -9.47 -0.27
C ASN A 384 -14.65 -10.53 -0.04
N LYS A 385 -15.43 -10.87 -1.08
CA LYS A 385 -16.47 -11.91 -0.95
C LYS A 385 -15.88 -13.30 -0.81
N ILE A 386 -14.80 -13.59 -1.55
CA ILE A 386 -14.06 -14.86 -1.46
C ILE A 386 -13.59 -15.08 -0.01
N VAL A 387 -12.91 -14.07 0.57
CA VAL A 387 -12.43 -14.15 1.96
C VAL A 387 -13.58 -14.31 2.96
N VAL A 388 -14.65 -13.50 2.85
CA VAL A 388 -15.82 -13.59 3.76
C VAL A 388 -16.53 -14.95 3.64
N GLN A 389 -16.82 -15.42 2.42
CA GLN A 389 -17.48 -16.70 2.17
C GLN A 389 -16.65 -17.90 2.66
N SER A 390 -15.32 -17.85 2.52
CA SER A 390 -14.44 -18.96 2.92
C SER A 390 -14.25 -19.11 4.44
N LEU A 391 -14.44 -18.03 5.20
CA LEU A 391 -14.09 -17.96 6.63
C LEU A 391 -15.31 -17.87 7.57
N THR A 392 -16.50 -17.61 7.04
CA THR A 392 -17.72 -17.38 7.82
C THR A 392 -18.89 -18.23 7.35
N ARG A 393 -19.82 -18.51 8.25
CA ARG A 393 -20.98 -19.39 8.07
C ARG A 393 -22.27 -18.67 8.46
N PRO A 394 -23.46 -19.20 8.07
CA PRO A 394 -24.74 -18.69 8.54
C PRO A 394 -24.79 -18.65 10.08
N GLY A 395 -24.98 -17.46 10.65
CA GLY A 395 -25.03 -17.25 12.10
C GLY A 395 -23.71 -16.86 12.79
N ASP A 396 -22.57 -16.87 12.09
CA ASP A 396 -21.32 -16.29 12.63
C ASP A 396 -21.45 -14.77 12.77
N ILE A 397 -20.81 -14.19 13.80
CA ILE A 397 -20.71 -12.74 13.99
C ILE A 397 -19.43 -12.23 13.33
N VAL A 398 -19.55 -11.16 12.54
CA VAL A 398 -18.42 -10.44 11.93
C VAL A 398 -18.39 -9.00 12.44
N LEU A 399 -17.31 -8.66 13.12
CA LEU A 399 -17.01 -7.30 13.56
C LEU A 399 -16.51 -6.50 12.34
N ILE A 400 -17.23 -5.45 11.96
CA ILE A 400 -17.02 -4.77 10.67
C ILE A 400 -16.90 -3.24 10.81
N ASP A 401 -15.82 -2.70 10.27
CA ASP A 401 -15.63 -1.26 10.07
C ASP A 401 -16.81 -0.68 9.28
N ARG A 402 -17.52 0.24 9.91
CA ARG A 402 -18.67 0.93 9.34
C ARG A 402 -18.38 1.60 7.99
N ASN A 403 -17.16 2.12 7.79
CA ASN A 403 -16.78 2.83 6.57
C ASN A 403 -16.23 1.91 5.47
N CYS A 404 -16.32 0.58 5.65
CA CYS A 404 -15.86 -0.39 4.67
C CYS A 404 -16.71 -0.37 3.38
N HIS A 405 -16.10 -0.83 2.28
CA HIS A 405 -16.75 -0.84 0.98
C HIS A 405 -17.93 -1.83 0.90
N LYS A 406 -18.97 -1.49 0.13
CA LYS A 406 -20.20 -2.32 -0.05
C LYS A 406 -19.97 -3.79 -0.46
N SER A 407 -18.79 -4.17 -0.95
CA SER A 407 -18.47 -5.57 -1.28
C SER A 407 -18.48 -6.51 -0.08
N HIS A 408 -18.04 -6.06 1.10
CA HIS A 408 -18.04 -6.86 2.33
C HIS A 408 -19.47 -7.24 2.73
N HIS A 409 -20.37 -6.27 2.69
CA HIS A 409 -21.78 -6.44 2.95
C HIS A 409 -22.43 -7.49 2.04
N TYR A 410 -22.15 -7.46 0.73
CA TYR A 410 -22.61 -8.51 -0.18
C TYR A 410 -21.98 -9.88 0.13
N GLY A 411 -20.74 -9.94 0.61
CA GLY A 411 -20.12 -11.17 1.11
C GLY A 411 -20.88 -11.73 2.32
N LEU A 412 -21.23 -10.88 3.30
CA LEU A 412 -21.99 -11.27 4.49
C LEU A 412 -23.41 -11.75 4.14
N VAL A 413 -24.11 -11.10 3.21
CA VAL A 413 -25.40 -11.59 2.68
C VAL A 413 -25.26 -13.00 2.09
N LEU A 414 -24.24 -13.24 1.27
CA LEU A 414 -24.02 -14.54 0.62
C LEU A 414 -23.59 -15.64 1.60
N ALA A 415 -22.78 -15.31 2.62
CA ALA A 415 -22.38 -16.23 3.68
C ALA A 415 -23.48 -16.46 4.74
N GLY A 416 -24.38 -15.49 4.95
CA GLY A 416 -25.37 -15.49 6.04
C GLY A 416 -24.80 -15.12 7.41
N ALA A 417 -23.62 -14.51 7.46
CA ALA A 417 -23.01 -14.02 8.68
C ALA A 417 -23.58 -12.66 9.11
N TYR A 418 -23.67 -12.43 10.41
CA TYR A 418 -24.28 -11.25 11.01
C TYR A 418 -23.24 -10.14 11.24
N PRO A 419 -23.35 -8.96 10.59
CA PRO A 419 -22.48 -7.83 10.89
C PRO A 419 -22.78 -7.23 12.27
N LEU A 420 -21.72 -7.03 13.06
CA LEU A 420 -21.70 -6.11 14.20
C LEU A 420 -20.83 -4.90 13.82
N TYR A 421 -21.48 -3.76 13.65
CA TYR A 421 -20.82 -2.55 13.16
C TYR A 421 -19.98 -1.85 14.21
N LEU A 422 -18.79 -1.41 13.80
CA LEU A 422 -17.86 -0.66 14.61
C LEU A 422 -17.76 0.78 14.10
N ASP A 423 -18.19 1.74 14.91
CA ASP A 423 -18.06 3.16 14.58
C ASP A 423 -16.60 3.62 14.59
N ALA A 424 -16.23 4.32 13.52
CA ALA A 424 -15.03 5.12 13.46
C ALA A 424 -15.23 6.47 14.16
N TYR A 425 -14.16 7.07 14.67
CA TYR A 425 -14.28 8.40 15.30
C TYR A 425 -14.73 9.45 14.25
N PRO A 426 -15.72 10.30 14.57
CA PRO A 426 -16.21 11.33 13.65
C PRO A 426 -15.26 12.54 13.62
N LEU A 427 -15.20 13.23 12.48
CA LEU A 427 -14.56 14.54 12.33
C LEU A 427 -15.59 15.55 11.75
N PRO A 428 -16.57 16.02 12.56
CA PRO A 428 -17.70 16.80 12.07
C PRO A 428 -17.28 18.04 11.28
N GLN A 429 -16.25 18.74 11.75
CA GLN A 429 -15.71 19.97 11.14
C GLN A 429 -15.21 19.82 9.69
N PHE A 430 -15.01 18.58 9.21
CA PHE A 430 -14.61 18.29 7.83
C PHE A 430 -15.63 17.44 7.06
N ALA A 431 -16.73 17.03 7.71
CA ALA A 431 -17.66 16.01 7.23
C ALA A 431 -16.95 14.71 6.78
N ILE A 432 -16.05 14.20 7.63
CA ILE A 432 -15.23 13.00 7.41
C ILE A 432 -15.34 12.06 8.63
N TYR A 433 -15.19 10.75 8.41
CA TYR A 433 -14.89 9.79 9.48
C TYR A 433 -13.41 9.42 9.46
N GLY A 434 -12.82 9.21 10.64
CA GLY A 434 -11.50 8.64 10.79
C GLY A 434 -11.51 7.12 10.74
N ALA A 435 -10.92 6.49 11.76
CA ALA A 435 -10.76 5.04 11.88
C ALA A 435 -11.46 4.47 13.13
N VAL A 436 -11.64 3.15 13.16
CA VAL A 436 -12.24 2.42 14.29
C VAL A 436 -11.20 2.29 15.41
N SER A 437 -11.46 2.91 16.57
CA SER A 437 -10.53 2.87 17.70
C SER A 437 -10.38 1.47 18.28
N LEU A 438 -9.19 1.15 18.81
CA LEU A 438 -8.95 -0.12 19.49
C LEU A 438 -9.81 -0.26 20.76
N ARG A 439 -10.23 0.86 21.38
CA ARG A 439 -11.23 0.85 22.45
C ARG A 439 -12.58 0.35 21.95
N THR A 440 -13.03 0.82 20.77
CA THR A 440 -14.28 0.37 20.13
C THR A 440 -14.25 -1.14 19.87
N ILE A 441 -13.14 -1.64 19.30
CA ILE A 441 -12.96 -3.07 18.98
C ILE A 441 -12.97 -3.91 20.26
N LYS A 442 -12.17 -3.54 21.28
CA LYS A 442 -12.15 -4.26 22.57
C LYS A 442 -13.51 -4.23 23.25
N LYS A 443 -14.25 -3.10 23.20
CA LYS A 443 -15.60 -3.03 23.78
C LYS A 443 -16.56 -4.01 23.12
N ALA A 444 -16.64 -4.04 21.80
CA ALA A 444 -17.54 -4.96 21.10
C ALA A 444 -17.22 -6.45 21.40
N LEU A 445 -15.94 -6.80 21.55
CA LEU A 445 -15.53 -8.15 21.96
C LEU A 445 -15.93 -8.47 23.41
N LEU A 446 -15.70 -7.53 24.35
CA LEU A 446 -16.01 -7.71 25.77
C LEU A 446 -17.53 -7.69 26.04
N ASP A 447 -18.31 -6.90 25.31
CA ASP A 447 -19.77 -6.91 25.33
C ASP A 447 -20.32 -8.28 24.90
N LEU A 448 -19.77 -8.86 23.81
CA LEU A 448 -20.15 -10.19 23.33
C LEU A 448 -19.66 -11.33 24.24
N ASP A 449 -18.54 -11.16 24.92
CA ASP A 449 -18.06 -12.08 25.96
C ASP A 449 -18.99 -12.09 27.19
N ALA A 450 -19.39 -10.91 27.68
CA ALA A 450 -20.38 -10.77 28.73
C ALA A 450 -21.77 -11.34 28.33
N ALA A 451 -22.14 -11.26 27.05
CA ALA A 451 -23.33 -11.89 26.50
C ALA A 451 -23.18 -13.42 26.24
N GLY A 452 -21.99 -14.00 26.46
CA GLY A 452 -21.68 -15.41 26.15
C GLY A 452 -21.59 -15.73 24.65
N GLN A 453 -21.71 -14.72 23.79
CA GLN A 453 -21.75 -14.81 22.32
C GLN A 453 -20.36 -14.73 21.66
N LEU A 454 -19.29 -14.44 22.39
CA LEU A 454 -17.91 -14.34 21.86
C LEU A 454 -17.51 -15.56 21.01
N HIS A 455 -17.99 -16.77 21.34
CA HIS A 455 -17.74 -17.98 20.56
C HIS A 455 -18.27 -17.93 19.11
N LYS A 456 -19.29 -17.12 18.82
CA LYS A 456 -19.83 -16.87 17.48
C LYS A 456 -18.97 -15.88 16.67
N VAL A 457 -18.07 -15.13 17.29
CA VAL A 457 -17.25 -14.11 16.61
C VAL A 457 -16.17 -14.79 15.78
N ARG A 458 -16.24 -14.64 14.45
CA ARG A 458 -15.34 -15.33 13.52
C ARG A 458 -14.35 -14.45 12.80
N MET A 459 -14.68 -13.19 12.55
CA MET A 459 -13.84 -12.25 11.81
C MET A 459 -13.91 -10.82 12.37
N LEU A 460 -12.77 -10.12 12.34
CA LEU A 460 -12.67 -8.66 12.43
C LEU A 460 -12.24 -8.11 11.06
N LEU A 461 -12.94 -7.10 10.57
CA LEU A 461 -12.83 -6.58 9.21
C LEU A 461 -12.65 -5.05 9.26
N LEU A 462 -11.50 -4.56 8.78
CA LEU A 462 -11.09 -3.15 8.87
C LEU A 462 -10.50 -2.64 7.53
N THR A 463 -10.72 -1.37 7.20
CA THR A 463 -10.18 -0.74 5.97
C THR A 463 -8.83 -0.06 6.24
N ASN A 464 -7.73 -0.47 5.61
CA ASN A 464 -6.39 0.06 5.89
C ASN A 464 -5.59 0.43 4.62
N CYS A 465 -5.22 1.68 4.37
CA CYS A 465 -5.67 2.91 5.03
C CYS A 465 -7.15 3.23 4.73
N THR A 466 -7.74 4.12 5.52
CA THR A 466 -9.03 4.73 5.17
C THR A 466 -8.89 5.57 3.88
N PHE A 467 -10.03 5.93 3.26
CA PHE A 467 -10.01 6.66 1.98
C PHE A 467 -9.16 7.95 2.04
N ASP A 468 -9.24 8.67 3.17
CA ASP A 468 -8.52 9.93 3.43
C ASP A 468 -7.09 9.73 3.94
N GLY A 469 -6.63 8.48 4.04
CA GLY A 469 -5.24 8.12 4.37
C GLY A 469 -4.95 7.87 5.84
N VAL A 470 -5.95 7.65 6.70
CA VAL A 470 -5.67 7.22 8.08
C VAL A 470 -5.21 5.76 8.06
N VAL A 471 -3.98 5.50 8.47
CA VAL A 471 -3.34 4.18 8.50
C VAL A 471 -3.42 3.63 9.91
N TYR A 472 -3.92 2.41 10.08
CA TYR A 472 -3.95 1.69 11.36
C TYR A 472 -2.53 1.34 11.82
N ASN A 473 -2.40 0.83 13.05
CA ASN A 473 -1.25 0.02 13.47
C ASN A 473 -1.73 -1.44 13.51
N PRO A 474 -1.62 -2.22 12.41
CA PRO A 474 -2.26 -3.53 12.32
C PRO A 474 -1.72 -4.50 13.37
N ARG A 475 -0.41 -4.46 13.63
CA ARG A 475 0.24 -5.27 14.67
C ARG A 475 -0.42 -5.03 16.03
N ARG A 476 -0.49 -3.76 16.48
CA ARG A 476 -1.10 -3.39 17.75
C ARG A 476 -2.58 -3.79 17.87
N VAL A 477 -3.33 -3.67 16.77
CA VAL A 477 -4.74 -4.10 16.73
C VAL A 477 -4.85 -5.61 16.86
N MET A 478 -4.06 -6.38 16.11
CA MET A 478 -4.12 -7.85 16.14
C MET A 478 -3.67 -8.41 17.49
N GLU A 479 -2.63 -7.84 18.12
CA GLU A 479 -2.18 -8.19 19.47
C GLU A 479 -3.30 -8.06 20.51
N GLU A 480 -3.85 -6.85 20.70
CA GLU A 480 -4.85 -6.61 21.77
C GLU A 480 -6.19 -7.30 21.49
N VAL A 481 -6.48 -7.66 20.23
CA VAL A 481 -7.66 -8.44 19.84
C VAL A 481 -7.47 -9.94 20.10
N LEU A 482 -6.32 -10.52 19.76
CA LEU A 482 -6.02 -11.94 20.04
C LEU A 482 -5.95 -12.23 21.54
N ALA A 483 -5.62 -11.24 22.37
CA ALA A 483 -5.71 -11.33 23.82
C ALA A 483 -7.15 -11.57 24.34
N ILE A 484 -8.18 -11.20 23.58
CA ILE A 484 -9.60 -11.41 23.93
C ILE A 484 -10.18 -12.61 23.14
N LYS A 485 -9.88 -12.73 21.85
CA LYS A 485 -10.35 -13.80 20.96
C LYS A 485 -9.19 -14.45 20.19
N PRO A 486 -8.52 -15.47 20.76
CA PRO A 486 -7.28 -16.03 20.21
C PRO A 486 -7.36 -16.70 18.81
N ASP A 487 -8.56 -16.97 18.29
CA ASP A 487 -8.78 -17.71 17.02
C ASP A 487 -9.48 -16.89 15.92
N ILE A 488 -9.68 -15.58 16.12
CA ILE A 488 -10.38 -14.69 15.18
C ILE A 488 -9.59 -14.49 13.87
N CYS A 489 -10.29 -14.43 12.74
CA CYS A 489 -9.70 -14.06 11.46
C CYS A 489 -9.65 -12.53 11.32
N PHE A 490 -8.57 -11.98 10.78
CA PHE A 490 -8.47 -10.56 10.41
C PHE A 490 -8.56 -10.40 8.90
N LEU A 491 -9.51 -9.59 8.42
CA LEU A 491 -9.57 -9.13 7.03
C LEU A 491 -9.26 -7.63 6.97
N TRP A 492 -8.08 -7.31 6.46
CA TRP A 492 -7.66 -5.95 6.17
C TRP A 492 -7.99 -5.63 4.71
N ASP A 493 -8.98 -4.77 4.47
CA ASP A 493 -9.24 -4.25 3.12
C ASP A 493 -8.19 -3.17 2.81
N GLU A 494 -7.10 -3.63 2.20
CA GLU A 494 -5.97 -2.82 1.77
C GLU A 494 -6.12 -2.38 0.30
N ALA A 495 -7.35 -2.21 -0.18
CA ALA A 495 -7.65 -1.81 -1.56
C ALA A 495 -6.92 -0.54 -2.04
N TRP A 496 -6.56 0.35 -1.11
CA TRP A 496 -5.86 1.59 -1.42
C TRP A 496 -4.36 1.56 -1.11
N TYR A 497 -3.83 0.49 -0.51
CA TYR A 497 -2.54 0.50 0.18
C TYR A 497 -1.50 -0.50 -0.36
N ALA A 498 -1.77 -1.18 -1.47
CA ALA A 498 -0.91 -2.23 -2.05
C ALA A 498 0.55 -1.81 -2.33
N PHE A 499 0.81 -0.52 -2.55
CA PHE A 499 2.15 0.02 -2.76
C PHE A 499 3.01 0.07 -1.49
N ALA A 500 2.40 0.01 -0.30
CA ALA A 500 3.08 0.27 0.97
C ALA A 500 4.19 -0.74 1.29
N THR A 501 4.10 -1.99 0.79
CA THR A 501 5.18 -3.00 0.92
C THR A 501 6.51 -2.51 0.34
N ALA A 502 6.48 -1.66 -0.68
CA ALA A 502 7.67 -1.25 -1.43
C ALA A 502 8.62 -0.35 -0.62
N VAL A 503 8.15 0.28 0.47
CA VAL A 503 8.93 1.25 1.24
C VAL A 503 8.88 0.97 2.75
N PRO A 504 10.03 0.96 3.44
CA PRO A 504 10.15 0.42 4.80
C PRO A 504 9.21 1.09 5.83
N TRP A 505 9.06 2.42 5.76
CA TRP A 505 8.23 3.16 6.71
C TRP A 505 6.74 2.83 6.62
N ALA A 506 6.23 2.57 5.42
CA ALA A 506 4.83 2.18 5.21
C ALA A 506 4.64 0.66 5.35
N ARG A 507 5.63 -0.14 4.94
CA ARG A 507 5.63 -1.60 5.02
C ARG A 507 5.34 -2.11 6.43
N GLN A 508 5.85 -1.46 7.49
CA GLN A 508 5.56 -1.84 8.88
C GLN A 508 4.07 -1.77 9.28
N ARG A 509 3.24 -1.04 8.50
CA ARG A 509 1.79 -0.88 8.69
C ARG A 509 0.94 -1.60 7.63
N THR A 510 1.53 -2.55 6.89
CA THR A 510 0.74 -3.51 6.09
C THR A 510 0.36 -4.72 6.93
N ALA A 511 -0.80 -5.32 6.63
CA ALA A 511 -1.34 -6.47 7.36
C ALA A 511 -0.39 -7.69 7.38
N MET A 512 0.22 -8.00 6.24
CA MET A 512 1.03 -9.22 6.05
C MET A 512 2.37 -9.19 6.82
N VAL A 513 3.03 -8.02 6.86
CA VAL A 513 4.27 -7.80 7.63
C VAL A 513 3.97 -7.67 9.12
N ALA A 514 2.85 -7.01 9.47
CA ALA A 514 2.39 -6.97 10.85
C ALA A 514 2.04 -8.38 11.40
N ALA A 515 1.53 -9.28 10.55
CA ALA A 515 1.32 -10.68 10.88
C ALA A 515 2.64 -11.41 11.10
N GLU A 516 3.63 -11.25 10.20
CA GLU A 516 4.97 -11.87 10.36
C GLU A 516 5.63 -11.50 11.69
N HIS A 517 5.63 -10.20 12.02
CA HIS A 517 6.20 -9.69 13.27
C HIS A 517 5.45 -10.20 14.51
N LEU A 518 4.14 -10.43 14.39
CA LEU A 518 3.31 -10.98 15.46
C LEU A 518 3.57 -12.49 15.65
N GLU A 519 3.75 -13.25 14.57
CA GLU A 519 4.12 -14.67 14.64
C GLU A 519 5.51 -14.89 15.25
N LYS A 520 6.52 -14.12 14.79
CA LYS A 520 7.87 -14.15 15.36
C LYS A 520 7.88 -13.75 16.83
N MET A 521 7.05 -12.79 17.24
CA MET A 521 6.89 -12.41 18.64
C MET A 521 6.21 -13.53 19.47
N LEU A 522 5.10 -14.12 19.00
CA LEU A 522 4.41 -15.19 19.72
C LEU A 522 5.27 -16.45 19.87
N ALA A 523 6.20 -16.71 18.95
CA ALA A 523 7.15 -17.82 19.01
C ALA A 523 8.40 -17.54 19.88
N SER A 524 8.62 -16.31 20.33
CA SER A 524 9.83 -15.90 21.06
C SER A 524 9.80 -16.36 22.54
N PRO A 525 10.88 -16.97 23.06
CA PRO A 525 11.00 -17.30 24.48
C PRO A 525 10.93 -16.08 25.40
N GLU A 526 11.41 -14.94 24.93
CA GLU A 526 11.46 -13.66 25.64
C GLU A 526 10.04 -13.10 25.79
N TYR A 527 9.22 -13.18 24.73
CA TYR A 527 7.81 -12.84 24.79
C TYR A 527 7.02 -13.81 25.69
N ALA A 528 7.38 -15.10 25.71
CA ALA A 528 6.81 -16.06 26.65
C ALA A 528 7.24 -15.80 28.12
N GLU A 529 8.20 -14.91 28.38
CA GLU A 529 8.49 -14.34 29.71
C GLU A 529 7.69 -13.06 29.97
N GLU A 530 7.70 -12.09 29.02
CA GLU A 530 6.87 -10.87 29.08
C GLU A 530 5.39 -11.19 29.33
N TYR A 531 4.84 -12.18 28.63
CA TYR A 531 3.46 -12.62 28.80
C TYR A 531 3.18 -13.21 30.20
N ARG A 532 4.14 -13.93 30.80
CA ARG A 532 3.96 -14.49 32.17
C ARG A 532 3.89 -13.39 33.21
N ASP A 533 4.79 -12.41 33.13
CA ASP A 533 4.80 -11.26 34.03
C ASP A 533 3.56 -10.37 33.83
N TRP A 534 3.15 -10.14 32.58
CA TRP A 534 1.91 -9.42 32.27
C TRP A 534 0.67 -10.15 32.78
N ALA A 535 0.58 -11.48 32.59
CA ALA A 535 -0.55 -12.27 33.04
C ALA A 535 -0.66 -12.27 34.57
N ALA A 536 0.46 -12.35 35.30
CA ALA A 536 0.49 -12.16 36.74
C ALA A 536 0.06 -10.76 37.17
N SER A 537 0.44 -9.72 36.42
CA SER A 537 -0.01 -8.33 36.67
C SER A 537 -1.50 -8.08 36.39
N MET A 538 -2.15 -9.01 35.69
CA MET A 538 -3.57 -8.99 35.35
C MET A 538 -4.40 -9.97 36.22
N GLU A 539 -3.78 -10.71 37.15
CA GLU A 539 -4.51 -11.60 38.05
C GLU A 539 -5.45 -10.80 38.96
N GLY A 540 -6.75 -11.14 38.96
CA GLY A 540 -7.77 -10.42 39.71
C GLY A 540 -8.24 -9.09 39.10
N VAL A 541 -7.70 -8.66 37.95
CA VAL A 541 -8.18 -7.47 37.22
C VAL A 541 -9.48 -7.78 36.49
N ASP A 542 -10.54 -7.00 36.75
CA ASP A 542 -11.85 -7.22 36.15
C ASP A 542 -11.86 -6.98 34.63
N ARG A 543 -12.67 -7.74 33.89
CA ARG A 543 -12.76 -7.64 32.42
C ARG A 543 -13.22 -6.26 31.92
N SER A 544 -13.95 -5.48 32.72
CA SER A 544 -14.30 -4.10 32.34
C SER A 544 -13.08 -3.17 32.25
N GLU A 545 -12.01 -3.42 33.02
CA GLU A 545 -10.78 -2.63 32.96
C GLU A 545 -9.91 -2.90 31.71
N TRP A 546 -10.17 -4.01 31.00
CA TRP A 546 -9.40 -4.40 29.81
C TRP A 546 -9.57 -3.41 28.63
N LEU A 547 -10.59 -2.55 28.68
CA LEU A 547 -10.80 -1.44 27.76
C LEU A 547 -9.63 -0.45 27.76
N ASP A 548 -9.19 -0.06 28.96
CA ASP A 548 -8.20 1.00 29.21
C ASP A 548 -6.76 0.46 29.33
N ARG A 549 -6.61 -0.84 29.56
CA ARG A 549 -5.30 -1.51 29.72
C ARG A 549 -4.76 -2.04 28.37
N ARG A 550 -3.43 -2.04 28.21
CA ARG A 550 -2.73 -2.73 27.11
C ARG A 550 -2.80 -4.24 27.36
N LEU A 551 -3.31 -4.98 26.38
CA LEU A 551 -3.46 -6.44 26.45
C LEU A 551 -2.37 -7.16 25.68
N LEU A 552 -1.93 -8.31 26.17
CA LEU A 552 -0.97 -9.20 25.50
C LEU A 552 -1.64 -10.54 25.15
N PRO A 553 -1.52 -11.05 23.92
CA PRO A 553 -2.02 -12.36 23.53
C PRO A 553 -1.25 -13.52 24.18
N ASP A 554 -1.98 -14.58 24.53
CA ASP A 554 -1.40 -15.83 25.06
C ASP A 554 -0.66 -16.58 23.94
N PRO A 555 0.68 -16.75 24.02
CA PRO A 555 1.48 -17.39 22.96
C PRO A 555 1.17 -18.89 22.80
N SER A 556 0.51 -19.53 23.77
CA SER A 556 0.07 -20.93 23.67
C SER A 556 -1.30 -21.11 23.00
N ARG A 557 -2.06 -20.02 22.80
CA ARG A 557 -3.45 -20.06 22.30
C ARG A 557 -3.73 -19.14 21.11
N ALA A 558 -2.97 -18.07 20.93
CA ALA A 558 -3.15 -17.14 19.83
C ALA A 558 -2.76 -17.77 18.49
N ARG A 559 -3.64 -17.63 17.50
CA ARG A 559 -3.41 -18.04 16.11
C ARG A 559 -3.43 -16.80 15.23
N VAL A 560 -2.35 -16.58 14.48
CA VAL A 560 -2.29 -15.44 13.54
C VAL A 560 -2.97 -15.88 12.24
N ARG A 561 -4.13 -15.25 11.96
CA ARG A 561 -5.05 -15.67 10.89
C ARG A 561 -5.50 -14.46 10.09
N VAL A 562 -4.65 -14.02 9.16
CA VAL A 562 -4.69 -12.69 8.54
C VAL A 562 -4.82 -12.77 7.03
N TYR A 563 -5.71 -11.94 6.51
CA TYR A 563 -6.04 -11.81 5.09
C TYR A 563 -5.97 -10.34 4.69
N ALA A 564 -5.39 -10.04 3.53
CA ALA A 564 -5.40 -8.70 2.95
C ALA A 564 -5.89 -8.74 1.49
N THR A 565 -6.62 -7.72 1.07
CA THR A 565 -7.18 -7.64 -0.29
C THR A 565 -6.79 -6.34 -0.99
N HIS A 566 -6.08 -6.44 -2.13
CA HIS A 566 -5.49 -5.28 -2.82
C HIS A 566 -6.21 -4.98 -4.13
N SER A 567 -6.61 -3.72 -4.36
CA SER A 567 -7.02 -3.26 -5.69
C SER A 567 -5.77 -2.81 -6.43
N THR A 568 -5.06 -3.76 -7.04
CA THR A 568 -3.80 -3.48 -7.78
C THR A 568 -4.00 -2.32 -8.75
N HIS A 569 -5.11 -2.30 -9.50
CA HIS A 569 -5.48 -1.23 -10.45
C HIS A 569 -5.84 0.16 -9.84
N LYS A 570 -5.85 0.34 -8.53
CA LYS A 570 -6.06 1.65 -7.86
C LYS A 570 -4.75 2.28 -7.36
N SER A 571 -3.72 1.47 -7.19
CA SER A 571 -2.53 1.79 -6.41
C SER A 571 -1.21 1.46 -7.11
N LEU A 572 -1.27 0.60 -8.15
CA LEU A 572 -0.16 0.06 -8.92
C LEU A 572 -0.56 -0.07 -10.41
N SER A 573 0.40 -0.37 -11.27
CA SER A 573 0.23 -0.40 -12.74
C SER A 573 -0.46 -1.68 -13.24
N ALA A 574 -1.74 -1.88 -12.90
CA ALA A 574 -2.56 -3.00 -13.38
C ALA A 574 -3.89 -2.53 -14.00
N LEU A 575 -4.47 -3.34 -14.89
CA LEU A 575 -5.72 -3.02 -15.60
C LEU A 575 -6.93 -3.06 -14.65
N ARG A 576 -7.95 -2.23 -14.90
CA ARG A 576 -9.18 -2.19 -14.09
C ARG A 576 -9.77 -3.61 -13.93
N GLN A 577 -10.24 -3.94 -12.73
CA GLN A 577 -10.61 -5.29 -12.26
C GLN A 577 -9.44 -6.22 -11.86
N ALA A 578 -8.17 -5.88 -12.09
CA ALA A 578 -7.05 -6.60 -11.50
C ALA A 578 -6.98 -6.39 -9.97
N SER A 579 -6.93 -7.48 -9.21
CA SER A 579 -6.88 -7.50 -7.75
C SER A 579 -6.10 -8.71 -7.25
N MET A 580 -5.62 -8.65 -6.01
CA MET A 580 -5.01 -9.79 -5.31
C MET A 580 -5.68 -10.05 -3.95
N ILE A 581 -5.66 -11.30 -3.49
CA ILE A 581 -5.85 -11.69 -2.09
C ILE A 581 -4.50 -12.19 -1.58
N HIS A 582 -4.08 -11.74 -0.41
CA HIS A 582 -2.89 -12.20 0.29
C HIS A 582 -3.31 -12.90 1.58
N VAL A 583 -2.67 -14.03 1.89
CA VAL A 583 -3.02 -14.89 3.03
C VAL A 583 -1.78 -15.16 3.86
N ARG A 584 -1.87 -14.89 5.17
CA ARG A 584 -0.99 -15.39 6.20
C ARG A 584 -1.84 -15.91 7.35
N ASP A 585 -2.13 -17.20 7.33
CA ASP A 585 -3.00 -17.88 8.30
C ASP A 585 -2.37 -19.19 8.71
N GLN A 586 -1.92 -19.26 9.97
CA GLN A 586 -1.23 -20.40 10.57
C GLN A 586 -2.07 -21.69 10.57
N ASP A 587 -3.39 -21.59 10.39
CA ASP A 587 -4.32 -22.72 10.28
C ASP A 587 -4.87 -22.90 8.86
N PHE A 588 -4.37 -22.17 7.84
CA PHE A 588 -4.92 -22.17 6.48
C PHE A 588 -5.09 -23.58 5.91
N ASN A 589 -4.00 -24.35 5.90
CA ASN A 589 -3.97 -25.71 5.35
C ASN A 589 -4.79 -26.73 6.14
N ALA A 590 -5.16 -26.41 7.39
CA ALA A 590 -5.93 -27.30 8.26
C ALA A 590 -7.42 -26.94 8.34
N LEU A 591 -7.79 -25.66 8.24
CA LEU A 591 -9.13 -25.16 8.54
C LEU A 591 -9.79 -24.34 7.42
N ALA A 592 -9.04 -23.76 6.48
CA ALA A 592 -9.56 -22.76 5.54
C ALA A 592 -9.34 -23.05 4.05
N ARG A 593 -8.25 -23.71 3.67
CA ARG A 593 -7.82 -23.88 2.26
C ARG A 593 -8.92 -24.40 1.33
N ASP A 594 -9.60 -25.46 1.73
CA ASP A 594 -10.56 -26.14 0.86
C ASP A 594 -11.85 -25.29 0.70
N ALA A 595 -12.30 -24.64 1.78
CA ALA A 595 -13.40 -23.66 1.73
C ALA A 595 -13.01 -22.37 0.97
N PHE A 596 -11.73 -21.99 0.99
CA PHE A 596 -11.19 -20.88 0.21
C PHE A 596 -11.14 -21.22 -1.28
N GLY A 597 -10.78 -22.45 -1.65
CA GLY A 597 -10.89 -22.97 -3.01
C GLY A 597 -12.31 -22.86 -3.55
N GLU A 598 -13.29 -23.42 -2.83
CA GLU A 598 -14.71 -23.36 -3.24
C GLU A 598 -15.24 -21.92 -3.33
N ALA A 599 -14.87 -21.02 -2.40
CA ALA A 599 -15.24 -19.61 -2.47
C ALA A 599 -14.57 -18.89 -3.66
N PHE A 600 -13.31 -19.21 -3.97
CA PHE A 600 -12.60 -18.67 -5.13
C PHE A 600 -13.25 -19.14 -6.44
N LEU A 601 -13.59 -20.43 -6.56
CA LEU A 601 -14.33 -20.99 -7.70
C LEU A 601 -15.74 -20.39 -7.84
N THR A 602 -16.47 -20.19 -6.73
CA THR A 602 -17.80 -19.53 -6.70
C THR A 602 -17.79 -18.12 -7.31
N HIS A 603 -16.63 -17.47 -7.33
CA HIS A 603 -16.50 -16.05 -7.69
C HIS A 603 -15.58 -15.76 -8.87
N THR A 604 -14.99 -16.79 -9.49
CA THR A 604 -14.03 -16.65 -10.60
C THR A 604 -14.61 -17.21 -11.89
N SER A 605 -14.39 -16.50 -13.01
CA SER A 605 -14.84 -16.95 -14.33
C SER A 605 -14.08 -18.20 -14.77
N THR A 606 -14.79 -19.19 -15.32
CA THR A 606 -14.20 -20.34 -16.03
C THR A 606 -13.44 -19.94 -17.30
N SER A 607 -13.73 -18.74 -17.82
CA SER A 607 -12.94 -18.06 -18.85
C SER A 607 -12.37 -16.75 -18.25
N PRO A 608 -11.23 -16.81 -17.53
CA PRO A 608 -10.62 -15.63 -16.93
C PRO A 608 -9.90 -14.79 -17.98
N ASN A 609 -9.92 -13.46 -17.83
CA ASN A 609 -9.25 -12.57 -18.78
C ASN A 609 -7.73 -12.61 -18.60
N GLN A 610 -7.01 -13.02 -19.64
CA GLN A 610 -5.56 -13.25 -19.61
C GLN A 610 -4.77 -11.94 -19.50
N GLN A 611 -5.27 -10.85 -20.06
CA GLN A 611 -4.63 -9.54 -20.03
C GLN A 611 -4.68 -8.91 -18.61
N LEU A 612 -5.74 -9.17 -17.84
CA LEU A 612 -5.77 -8.82 -16.41
C LEU A 612 -4.71 -9.59 -15.62
N LEU A 613 -4.57 -10.91 -15.85
CA LEU A 613 -3.56 -11.75 -15.19
C LEU A 613 -2.13 -11.32 -15.54
N ALA A 614 -1.87 -10.96 -16.80
CA ALA A 614 -0.60 -10.39 -17.22
C ALA A 614 -0.30 -9.07 -16.51
N SER A 615 -1.30 -8.20 -16.34
CA SER A 615 -1.13 -6.92 -15.64
C SER A 615 -0.85 -7.09 -14.14
N LEU A 616 -1.26 -8.20 -13.52
CA LEU A 616 -0.95 -8.54 -12.12
C LEU A 616 0.51 -8.97 -11.94
N ASP A 617 1.02 -9.85 -12.81
CA ASP A 617 2.42 -10.29 -12.82
C ASP A 617 3.39 -9.14 -13.18
N LEU A 618 2.99 -8.27 -14.11
CA LEU A 618 3.70 -7.03 -14.44
C LEU A 618 3.74 -6.03 -13.28
N ALA A 619 2.61 -5.78 -12.61
CA ALA A 619 2.57 -4.88 -11.45
C ALA A 619 3.43 -5.41 -10.29
N ARG A 620 3.44 -6.74 -10.08
CA ARG A 620 4.34 -7.42 -9.14
C ARG A 620 5.81 -7.17 -9.47
N ARG A 621 6.22 -7.31 -10.74
CA ARG A 621 7.61 -6.97 -11.15
C ARG A 621 7.97 -5.52 -10.86
N GLN A 622 7.07 -4.59 -11.17
CA GLN A 622 7.31 -3.18 -10.91
C GLN A 622 7.54 -2.92 -9.41
N VAL A 623 6.77 -3.56 -8.52
CA VAL A 623 6.98 -3.43 -7.06
C VAL A 623 8.33 -3.99 -6.61
N ASP A 624 8.73 -5.17 -7.10
CA ASP A 624 10.01 -5.84 -6.73
C ASP A 624 11.28 -5.07 -7.13
N ILE A 625 11.23 -4.31 -8.24
CA ILE A 625 12.41 -3.67 -8.86
C ILE A 625 12.35 -2.16 -8.67
N GLU A 626 11.31 -1.52 -9.22
CA GLU A 626 11.18 -0.06 -9.28
C GLU A 626 10.44 0.52 -8.05
N GLY A 627 9.68 -0.32 -7.33
CA GLY A 627 8.66 0.10 -6.38
C GLY A 627 9.16 1.02 -5.27
N PHE A 628 10.33 0.72 -4.70
CA PHE A 628 10.95 1.57 -3.67
C PHE A 628 11.20 2.99 -4.19
N GLN A 629 11.73 3.12 -5.41
CA GLN A 629 12.04 4.40 -6.02
C GLN A 629 10.76 5.15 -6.40
N LEU A 630 9.83 4.49 -7.10
CA LEU A 630 8.57 5.08 -7.53
C LEU A 630 7.73 5.58 -6.35
N VAL A 631 7.54 4.74 -5.32
CA VAL A 631 6.73 5.11 -4.15
C VAL A 631 7.41 6.22 -3.36
N ARG A 632 8.74 6.20 -3.20
CA ARG A 632 9.48 7.30 -2.55
C ARG A 632 9.32 8.63 -3.29
N GLN A 633 9.45 8.65 -4.61
CA GLN A 633 9.21 9.85 -5.42
C GLN A 633 7.79 10.41 -5.23
N VAL A 634 6.78 9.53 -5.11
CA VAL A 634 5.38 9.93 -4.83
C VAL A 634 5.24 10.56 -3.43
N TYR A 635 5.93 10.02 -2.41
CA TYR A 635 6.01 10.64 -1.08
C TYR A 635 6.71 12.02 -1.13
N ASP A 636 7.86 12.13 -1.81
CA ASP A 636 8.60 13.39 -1.97
C ASP A 636 7.74 14.46 -2.66
N MET A 637 7.06 14.10 -3.75
CA MET A 637 6.15 14.98 -4.48
C MET A 637 4.98 15.46 -3.62
N ALA A 638 4.37 14.57 -2.83
CA ALA A 638 3.29 14.93 -1.92
C ALA A 638 3.78 15.87 -0.80
N LEU A 639 4.95 15.60 -0.21
CA LEU A 639 5.56 16.45 0.82
C LEU A 639 5.94 17.84 0.28
N VAL A 640 6.52 17.92 -0.93
CA VAL A 640 6.85 19.19 -1.60
C VAL A 640 5.58 19.96 -1.97
N PHE A 641 4.52 19.29 -2.46
CA PHE A 641 3.22 19.94 -2.72
C PHE A 641 2.61 20.51 -1.42
N ARG A 642 2.56 19.70 -0.35
CA ARG A 642 2.13 20.15 0.99
C ARG A 642 2.90 21.40 1.46
N HIS A 643 4.21 21.42 1.23
CA HIS A 643 5.09 22.54 1.58
C HIS A 643 4.84 23.80 0.71
N ARG A 644 4.65 23.63 -0.60
CA ARG A 644 4.38 24.72 -1.56
C ARG A 644 3.04 25.41 -1.27
N VAL A 645 1.96 24.64 -1.12
CA VAL A 645 0.61 25.16 -0.78
C VAL A 645 0.64 25.96 0.53
N ARG A 646 1.39 25.47 1.53
CA ARG A 646 1.53 26.13 2.84
C ARG A 646 2.38 27.41 2.80
N LYS A 647 3.30 27.56 1.85
CA LYS A 647 4.21 28.72 1.73
C LYS A 647 3.73 29.82 0.77
N ASP A 648 2.93 29.50 -0.23
CA ASP A 648 2.43 30.51 -1.17
C ASP A 648 1.36 31.38 -0.50
N LYS A 649 1.70 32.66 -0.27
CA LYS A 649 0.87 33.65 0.44
C LYS A 649 -0.47 33.98 -0.25
N LEU A 650 -0.71 33.52 -1.48
CA LEU A 650 -1.97 33.70 -2.18
C LEU A 650 -2.82 32.43 -2.08
N ILE A 651 -2.21 31.26 -2.32
CA ILE A 651 -2.88 29.95 -2.14
C ILE A 651 -3.33 29.79 -0.68
N SER A 652 -2.45 30.07 0.29
CA SER A 652 -2.68 29.83 1.72
C SER A 652 -3.74 30.72 2.39
N LYS A 653 -4.35 31.66 1.65
CA LYS A 653 -5.51 32.45 2.12
C LYS A 653 -6.82 31.69 1.98
N TRP A 654 -6.92 30.89 0.93
CA TRP A 654 -8.15 30.29 0.43
C TRP A 654 -8.14 28.77 0.56
N PHE A 655 -6.93 28.17 0.58
CA PHE A 655 -6.71 26.73 0.63
C PHE A 655 -5.81 26.35 1.80
N ARG A 656 -6.18 25.28 2.50
CA ARG A 656 -5.37 24.66 3.55
C ARG A 656 -5.29 23.16 3.28
N ILE A 657 -4.17 22.52 3.63
CA ILE A 657 -4.11 21.05 3.66
C ILE A 657 -4.33 20.60 5.11
N LEU A 658 -5.11 19.53 5.27
CA LEU A 658 -5.30 18.88 6.56
C LEU A 658 -4.06 18.04 6.89
N ASP A 659 -3.55 18.26 8.11
CA ASP A 659 -2.39 17.58 8.69
C ASP A 659 -2.85 16.57 9.76
N GLU A 660 -1.93 15.86 10.41
CA GLU A 660 -2.20 14.80 11.38
C GLU A 660 -3.14 15.26 12.51
N SER A 661 -2.94 16.45 13.08
CA SER A 661 -3.82 17.03 14.12
C SER A 661 -5.24 17.34 13.66
N ASP A 662 -5.50 17.41 12.35
CA ASP A 662 -6.85 17.60 11.80
C ASP A 662 -7.61 16.27 11.66
N LEU A 663 -6.90 15.19 11.30
CA LEU A 663 -7.50 13.91 10.92
C LEU A 663 -7.32 12.79 11.95
N VAL A 664 -6.46 12.98 12.95
CA VAL A 664 -6.19 12.02 14.03
C VAL A 664 -6.23 12.74 15.39
N PRO A 665 -7.27 12.50 16.22
CA PRO A 665 -7.36 12.98 17.60
C PRO A 665 -6.15 12.64 18.47
N GLU A 666 -5.96 13.41 19.55
CA GLU A 666 -4.76 13.38 20.38
C GLU A 666 -4.61 12.07 21.18
N GLU A 667 -5.73 11.49 21.62
CA GLU A 667 -5.78 10.20 22.33
C GLU A 667 -5.25 9.01 21.51
N PHE A 668 -5.07 9.18 20.19
CA PHE A 668 -4.51 8.15 19.30
C PHE A 668 -3.04 8.39 18.91
N ARG A 669 -2.48 9.56 19.27
CA ARG A 669 -1.12 10.01 18.93
C ARG A 669 -0.23 10.08 20.18
N ALA A 670 0.18 8.92 20.68
CA ALA A 670 1.09 8.78 21.82
C ALA A 670 2.47 9.46 21.59
N SER A 671 2.90 9.57 20.33
CA SER A 671 4.09 10.33 19.91
C SER A 671 3.96 11.86 20.07
N ALA A 672 2.74 12.36 20.31
CA ALA A 672 2.33 13.76 20.23
C ALA A 672 2.57 14.45 18.87
N VAL A 673 3.08 13.77 17.83
CA VAL A 673 3.33 14.36 16.50
C VAL A 673 2.05 14.97 15.96
N SER A 674 2.10 16.27 15.65
CA SER A 674 0.91 17.04 15.29
C SER A 674 0.83 17.37 13.80
N SER A 675 1.98 17.41 13.11
CA SER A 675 2.02 17.63 11.67
C SER A 675 3.38 17.31 11.01
N TYR A 676 3.35 16.88 9.75
CA TYR A 676 4.45 17.00 8.77
C TYR A 676 5.24 18.33 8.80
N ARG A 677 4.67 19.42 9.33
CA ARG A 677 5.37 20.71 9.55
C ARG A 677 6.70 20.56 10.32
N GLN A 678 6.82 19.53 11.16
CA GLN A 678 7.99 19.26 11.99
C GLN A 678 9.17 18.67 11.18
N VAL A 679 8.95 18.22 9.93
CA VAL A 679 9.93 17.57 9.00
C VAL A 679 11.04 18.53 8.53
N ARG A 680 11.86 18.95 9.50
CA ARG A 680 13.25 19.37 9.39
C ARG A 680 14.09 18.29 10.08
N GLN A 681 15.41 18.37 9.99
CA GLN A 681 16.36 17.34 10.47
C GLN A 681 16.27 16.95 11.97
N GLY A 682 15.43 17.60 12.79
CA GLY A 682 15.21 17.23 14.20
C GLY A 682 14.07 16.22 14.43
N ALA A 683 12.89 16.44 13.82
CA ALA A 683 11.69 15.67 14.16
C ALA A 683 11.51 14.36 13.36
N LEU A 684 12.55 13.89 12.69
CA LEU A 684 12.48 12.62 11.96
C LEU A 684 12.45 11.43 12.93
N ALA A 685 13.08 11.57 14.10
CA ALA A 685 12.91 10.63 15.21
C ALA A 685 11.44 10.60 15.70
N GLU A 686 10.84 11.77 15.91
CA GLU A 686 9.42 11.91 16.31
C GLU A 686 8.49 11.25 15.28
N TRP A 687 8.73 11.46 13.98
CA TRP A 687 7.89 10.88 12.92
C TRP A 687 8.08 9.37 12.76
N ASN A 688 9.30 8.83 12.90
CA ASN A 688 9.48 7.37 13.00
C ASN A 688 8.74 6.79 14.21
N GLU A 689 8.82 7.46 15.36
CA GLU A 689 8.13 7.02 16.58
C GLU A 689 6.60 7.01 16.39
N ALA A 690 6.03 8.04 15.76
CA ALA A 690 4.61 8.04 15.37
C ALA A 690 4.24 6.83 14.51
N TRP A 691 5.00 6.57 13.43
CA TRP A 691 4.77 5.40 12.58
C TRP A 691 4.96 4.06 13.32
N ARG A 692 5.76 4.02 14.39
CA ARG A 692 6.00 2.82 15.22
C ARG A 692 4.91 2.57 16.28
N SER A 693 4.51 3.58 17.06
CA SER A 693 3.72 3.39 18.29
C SER A 693 2.31 3.96 18.29
N ASP A 694 2.00 4.97 17.45
CA ASP A 694 0.67 5.58 17.42
C ASP A 694 -0.39 4.60 16.92
N GLN A 695 -1.63 4.73 17.41
CA GLN A 695 -2.74 3.88 16.97
C GLN A 695 -3.09 4.17 15.50
N PHE A 696 -3.00 5.44 15.11
CA PHE A 696 -3.21 5.90 13.73
C PHE A 696 -2.14 6.90 13.31
N VAL A 697 -1.75 6.86 12.04
CA VAL A 697 -0.97 7.91 11.37
C VAL A 697 -1.67 8.32 10.07
N LEU A 698 -1.23 9.43 9.47
CA LEU A 698 -1.71 9.87 8.16
C LEU A 698 -0.72 9.41 7.07
N ASP A 699 -1.23 9.03 5.91
CA ASP A 699 -0.45 8.78 4.70
C ASP A 699 -0.21 10.10 3.95
N ALA A 700 1.06 10.48 3.77
CA ALA A 700 1.40 11.76 3.15
C ALA A 700 0.88 11.88 1.71
N THR A 701 0.72 10.77 0.99
CA THR A 701 0.19 10.71 -0.39
C THR A 701 -1.30 11.08 -0.50
N ARG A 702 -2.03 11.08 0.63
CA ARG A 702 -3.46 11.42 0.72
C ARG A 702 -3.63 12.85 1.17
N VAL A 703 -3.68 13.76 0.20
CA VAL A 703 -3.66 15.20 0.43
C VAL A 703 -5.09 15.74 0.43
N THR A 704 -5.72 15.75 1.60
CA THR A 704 -7.03 16.38 1.81
C THR A 704 -6.88 17.91 1.81
N LEU A 705 -7.32 18.54 0.72
CA LEU A 705 -7.29 19.98 0.53
C LEU A 705 -8.61 20.57 1.06
N PHE A 706 -8.55 21.23 2.21
CA PHE A 706 -9.64 22.01 2.78
C PHE A 706 -9.82 23.32 2.01
N ILE A 707 -11.05 23.56 1.57
CA ILE A 707 -11.44 24.70 0.73
C ILE A 707 -12.44 25.65 1.43
N GLY A 708 -12.82 25.39 2.68
CA GLY A 708 -13.93 26.07 3.36
C GLY A 708 -13.89 27.61 3.32
N ALA A 709 -12.68 28.21 3.35
CA ALA A 709 -12.49 29.65 3.25
C ALA A 709 -12.95 30.26 1.91
N THR A 710 -13.20 29.46 0.87
CA THR A 710 -13.72 29.92 -0.43
C THR A 710 -15.22 30.19 -0.44
N GLY A 711 -15.99 29.63 0.50
CA GLY A 711 -17.46 29.67 0.46
C GLY A 711 -18.04 28.91 -0.74
N MET A 712 -17.34 27.87 -1.20
CA MET A 712 -17.75 26.94 -2.25
C MET A 712 -17.65 25.51 -1.71
N ASN A 713 -18.68 24.69 -1.92
CA ASN A 713 -18.67 23.29 -1.46
C ASN A 713 -17.74 22.41 -2.31
N GLY A 714 -17.35 21.25 -1.78
CA GLY A 714 -16.42 20.34 -2.45
C GLY A 714 -16.92 19.81 -3.80
N TYR A 715 -18.23 19.63 -3.95
CA TYR A 715 -18.85 19.22 -5.23
C TYR A 715 -18.66 20.29 -6.31
N ASP A 716 -19.03 21.55 -6.05
CA ASP A 716 -18.86 22.65 -6.99
C ASP A 716 -17.39 22.91 -7.32
N PHE A 717 -16.50 22.78 -6.32
CA PHE A 717 -15.07 22.91 -6.55
C PHE A 717 -14.51 21.78 -7.42
N ARG A 718 -15.02 20.55 -7.28
CA ARG A 718 -14.67 19.44 -8.18
C ARG A 718 -15.19 19.69 -9.60
N GLU A 719 -16.50 19.84 -9.76
CA GLU A 719 -17.11 19.93 -11.09
C GLU A 719 -16.69 21.22 -11.81
N LYS A 720 -17.03 22.38 -11.26
CA LYS A 720 -16.95 23.68 -11.97
C LYS A 720 -15.53 24.24 -12.04
N ILE A 721 -14.70 23.94 -11.05
CA ILE A 721 -13.32 24.45 -10.99
C ILE A 721 -12.32 23.40 -11.48
N LEU A 722 -12.22 22.24 -10.84
CA LEU A 722 -11.19 21.27 -11.22
C LEU A 722 -11.48 20.60 -12.58
N MET A 723 -12.67 20.04 -12.77
CA MET A 723 -13.01 19.24 -13.96
C MET A 723 -13.37 20.10 -15.18
N GLU A 724 -14.42 20.93 -15.11
CA GLU A 724 -14.92 21.72 -16.25
C GLU A 724 -13.92 22.79 -16.72
N ARG A 725 -13.28 23.51 -15.79
CA ARG A 725 -12.38 24.65 -16.11
C ARG A 725 -10.92 24.24 -16.33
N PHE A 726 -10.44 23.15 -15.72
CA PHE A 726 -9.03 22.75 -15.76
C PHE A 726 -8.76 21.28 -16.10
N GLY A 727 -9.78 20.45 -16.34
CA GLY A 727 -9.60 19.03 -16.71
C GLY A 727 -9.03 18.12 -15.62
N ILE A 728 -8.93 18.59 -14.38
CA ILE A 728 -8.37 17.86 -13.23
C ILE A 728 -9.47 16.97 -12.63
N GLN A 729 -9.29 15.65 -12.74
CA GLN A 729 -10.20 14.66 -12.17
C GLN A 729 -9.76 14.23 -10.77
N ILE A 730 -10.73 14.07 -9.85
CA ILE A 730 -10.50 13.59 -8.47
C ILE A 730 -11.63 12.67 -8.00
N ASN A 731 -11.30 11.70 -7.14
CA ASN A 731 -12.23 10.62 -6.77
C ASN A 731 -13.18 10.95 -5.60
N LYS A 732 -12.79 11.82 -4.65
CA LYS A 732 -13.57 12.11 -3.43
C LYS A 732 -13.57 13.61 -3.09
N THR A 733 -14.70 14.05 -2.58
CA THR A 733 -14.93 15.34 -1.93
C THR A 733 -15.59 15.11 -0.56
N SER A 734 -15.47 16.06 0.36
CA SER A 734 -16.45 16.28 1.44
C SER A 734 -17.20 17.59 1.16
N ILE A 735 -18.01 18.07 2.11
CA ILE A 735 -18.72 19.36 1.95
C ILE A 735 -17.72 20.52 1.81
N ASN A 736 -16.57 20.46 2.50
CA ASN A 736 -15.60 21.56 2.58
C ASN A 736 -14.14 21.17 2.26
N SER A 737 -13.94 20.00 1.68
CA SER A 737 -12.62 19.52 1.25
C SER A 737 -12.68 18.70 -0.04
N VAL A 738 -11.53 18.57 -0.70
CA VAL A 738 -11.33 17.68 -1.84
C VAL A 738 -10.09 16.81 -1.61
N LEU A 739 -10.16 15.52 -1.94
CA LEU A 739 -9.02 14.61 -1.76
C LEU A 739 -8.21 14.48 -3.04
N LEU A 740 -6.94 14.83 -2.94
CA LEU A 740 -5.92 14.60 -3.96
C LEU A 740 -5.14 13.33 -3.59
N ILE A 741 -5.14 12.34 -4.47
CA ILE A 741 -4.41 11.07 -4.26
C ILE A 741 -3.15 11.11 -5.13
N PHE A 742 -1.99 11.09 -4.50
CA PHE A 742 -0.70 10.96 -5.18
C PHE A 742 -0.44 9.47 -5.41
N THR A 743 -0.19 9.07 -6.65
CA THR A 743 0.09 7.68 -7.07
C THR A 743 1.33 7.63 -7.95
N ILE A 744 1.86 6.43 -8.22
CA ILE A 744 3.04 6.22 -9.10
C ILE A 744 2.83 6.68 -10.56
N GLY A 745 1.62 7.06 -10.95
CA GLY A 745 1.32 7.68 -12.25
C GLY A 745 1.26 9.21 -12.24
N VAL A 746 1.46 9.86 -11.09
CA VAL A 746 1.48 11.34 -10.99
C VAL A 746 2.88 11.85 -11.32
N THR A 747 2.98 12.93 -12.11
CA THR A 747 4.26 13.54 -12.52
C THR A 747 4.49 14.89 -11.85
N TRP A 748 5.74 15.35 -11.78
CA TRP A 748 6.06 16.73 -11.35
C TRP A 748 5.32 17.79 -12.17
N SER A 749 5.13 17.56 -13.47
CA SER A 749 4.32 18.41 -14.35
C SER A 749 2.86 18.51 -13.89
N SER A 750 2.25 17.40 -13.46
CA SER A 750 0.91 17.37 -12.89
C SER A 750 0.83 18.15 -11.57
N VAL A 751 1.85 18.02 -10.71
CA VAL A 751 1.94 18.75 -9.42
C VAL A 751 2.11 20.26 -9.65
N HIS A 752 2.96 20.65 -10.59
CA HIS A 752 3.13 22.05 -10.99
C HIS A 752 1.85 22.63 -11.58
N TYR A 753 1.17 21.91 -12.48
CA TYR A 753 -0.10 22.34 -13.05
C TYR A 753 -1.18 22.57 -11.97
N LEU A 754 -1.27 21.68 -10.98
CA LEU A 754 -2.20 21.84 -9.86
C LEU A 754 -1.86 23.05 -8.98
N LEU A 755 -0.57 23.31 -8.68
CA LEU A 755 -0.15 24.53 -7.97
C LEU A 755 -0.52 25.80 -8.73
N ASP A 756 -0.32 25.79 -10.05
CA ASP A 756 -0.68 26.89 -10.94
C ASP A 756 -2.20 27.13 -10.98
N VAL A 757 -2.99 26.06 -11.03
CA VAL A 757 -4.46 26.10 -10.96
C VAL A 757 -4.92 26.68 -9.62
N LEU A 758 -4.42 26.18 -8.49
CA LEU A 758 -4.76 26.72 -7.17
C LEU A 758 -4.38 28.20 -7.03
N ARG A 759 -3.25 28.63 -7.59
CA ARG A 759 -2.82 30.03 -7.61
C ARG A 759 -3.70 30.91 -8.51
N ARG A 760 -4.12 30.42 -9.68
CA ARG A 760 -5.07 31.12 -10.57
C ARG A 760 -6.43 31.29 -9.89
N VAL A 761 -6.96 30.23 -9.28
CA VAL A 761 -8.23 30.25 -8.55
C VAL A 761 -8.16 31.17 -7.32
N ALA A 762 -7.08 31.12 -6.55
CA ALA A 762 -6.84 32.06 -5.44
C ALA A 762 -6.71 33.53 -5.91
N THR A 763 -6.16 33.77 -7.10
CA THR A 763 -6.13 35.11 -7.72
C THR A 763 -7.55 35.60 -8.05
N ASP A 764 -8.41 34.72 -8.57
CA ASP A 764 -9.79 35.05 -8.88
C ASP A 764 -10.63 35.31 -7.61
N PHE A 765 -10.44 34.53 -6.53
CA PHE A 765 -11.07 34.81 -5.23
C PHE A 765 -10.58 36.13 -4.61
N ASP A 766 -9.28 36.43 -4.67
CA ASP A 766 -8.74 37.74 -4.24
C ASP A 766 -9.34 38.90 -5.04
N ARG A 767 -9.53 38.75 -6.36
CA ARG A 767 -10.19 39.75 -7.22
C ARG A 767 -11.66 39.95 -6.83
N THR A 768 -12.42 38.87 -6.69
CA THR A 768 -13.82 38.91 -6.26
C THR A 768 -13.96 39.58 -4.89
N LYS A 769 -13.07 39.24 -3.93
CA LYS A 769 -13.03 39.87 -2.60
C LYS A 769 -12.74 41.37 -2.67
N ASN A 770 -11.82 41.80 -3.52
CA ASN A 770 -11.46 43.22 -3.67
C ASN A 770 -12.53 44.05 -4.43
N ALA A 771 -13.41 43.39 -5.18
CA ALA A 771 -14.54 44.01 -5.89
C ALA A 771 -15.89 43.90 -5.13
N ALA A 772 -15.96 43.10 -4.07
CA ALA A 772 -17.17 42.84 -3.30
C ALA A 772 -17.67 44.09 -2.56
N SER A 773 -18.99 44.33 -2.59
CA SER A 773 -19.62 45.24 -1.63
C SER A 773 -19.68 44.62 -0.23
N ALA A 774 -20.02 45.42 0.78
CA ALA A 774 -20.26 44.91 2.13
C ALA A 774 -21.36 43.83 2.18
N ALA A 775 -22.35 43.88 1.28
CA ALA A 775 -23.40 42.87 1.17
C ALA A 775 -22.89 41.57 0.53
N ASP A 776 -22.08 41.67 -0.52
CA ASP A 776 -21.48 40.51 -1.18
C ASP A 776 -20.49 39.78 -0.25
N TRP A 777 -19.70 40.53 0.52
CA TRP A 777 -18.80 39.96 1.51
C TRP A 777 -19.57 39.29 2.66
N ALA A 778 -20.66 39.88 3.14
CA ALA A 778 -21.53 39.25 4.13
C ALA A 778 -22.19 37.95 3.61
N LEU A 779 -22.60 37.91 2.34
CA LEU A 779 -23.10 36.69 1.70
C LEU A 779 -22.00 35.62 1.56
N HIS A 780 -20.78 36.01 1.22
CA HIS A 780 -19.64 35.08 1.18
C HIS A 780 -19.29 34.53 2.57
N GLN A 781 -19.31 35.35 3.63
CA GLN A 781 -19.09 34.84 5.00
C GLN A 781 -20.17 33.84 5.42
N ARG A 782 -21.45 34.07 5.11
CA ARG A 782 -22.51 33.07 5.33
C ARG A 782 -22.23 31.75 4.62
N ARG A 783 -21.77 31.79 3.36
CA ARG A 783 -21.38 30.54 2.65
C ARG A 783 -20.17 29.84 3.25
N VAL A 784 -19.27 30.57 3.92
CA VAL A 784 -18.18 29.96 4.69
C VAL A 784 -18.73 29.33 5.97
N GLU A 785 -19.64 29.99 6.67
CA GLU A 785 -20.33 29.49 7.87
C GLU A 785 -21.15 28.21 7.55
N GLU A 786 -21.96 28.25 6.48
CA GLU A 786 -22.75 27.12 5.93
C GLU A 786 -21.90 25.86 5.68
N ILE A 787 -20.65 26.00 5.21
CA ILE A 787 -19.77 24.85 4.91
C ILE A 787 -18.68 24.59 5.96
N THR A 788 -18.66 25.29 7.10
CA THR A 788 -17.63 25.06 8.15
C THR A 788 -18.16 24.99 9.57
N GLN A 789 -19.37 25.49 9.84
CA GLN A 789 -19.98 25.54 11.16
C GLN A 789 -21.36 24.88 11.13
N ASP A 790 -22.24 25.27 10.20
CA ASP A 790 -23.61 24.75 10.07
C ASP A 790 -23.67 23.43 9.25
N LEU A 791 -22.65 22.59 9.39
CA LEU A 791 -22.55 21.31 8.69
C LEU A 791 -23.62 20.32 9.17
N PRO A 792 -24.18 19.47 8.28
CA PRO A 792 -25.02 18.36 8.70
C PRO A 792 -24.26 17.45 9.66
N HIS A 793 -25.00 16.89 10.63
CA HIS A 793 -24.51 15.74 11.36
C HIS A 793 -24.13 14.63 10.38
N LEU A 794 -22.94 14.07 10.57
CA LEU A 794 -22.59 12.78 9.99
C LEU A 794 -23.69 11.77 10.40
N PRO A 795 -24.18 10.92 9.48
CA PRO A 795 -25.29 10.03 9.79
C PRO A 795 -24.94 9.10 10.96
N ASP A 796 -25.92 8.64 11.70
CA ASP A 796 -25.76 7.51 12.61
C ASP A 796 -25.63 6.19 11.81
N PHE A 797 -25.21 5.12 12.48
CA PHE A 797 -25.44 3.77 11.98
C PHE A 797 -26.59 3.20 12.78
N SER A 798 -27.78 3.24 12.20
CA SER A 798 -29.01 2.89 12.88
C SER A 798 -29.05 1.41 13.25
N GLU A 799 -29.83 1.08 14.27
CA GLU A 799 -30.03 -0.31 14.69
C GLU A 799 -30.85 -1.11 13.65
N PHE A 800 -30.65 -2.43 13.65
CA PHE A 800 -31.55 -3.34 12.93
C PHE A 800 -32.93 -3.36 13.60
N ASP A 801 -33.99 -3.44 12.80
CA ASP A 801 -35.34 -3.67 13.32
C ASP A 801 -35.44 -5.04 14.02
N VAL A 802 -36.35 -5.17 15.00
CA VAL A 802 -36.55 -6.41 15.77
C VAL A 802 -36.87 -7.61 14.86
N ALA A 803 -37.58 -7.38 13.75
CA ALA A 803 -37.84 -8.40 12.74
C ALA A 803 -36.57 -9.03 12.13
N PHE A 804 -35.43 -8.34 12.22
CA PHE A 804 -34.15 -8.74 11.65
C PHE A 804 -33.02 -8.86 12.70
N ARG A 805 -33.35 -8.93 14.00
CA ARG A 805 -32.37 -9.28 15.05
C ARG A 805 -32.45 -10.77 15.39
N PRO A 806 -31.35 -11.53 15.35
CA PRO A 806 -31.34 -12.93 15.82
C PRO A 806 -31.79 -13.09 17.28
N GLU A 807 -31.43 -12.16 18.16
CA GLU A 807 -31.72 -12.18 19.60
C GLU A 807 -32.14 -10.77 20.07
N ASP A 808 -33.10 -10.61 20.99
CA ASP A 808 -33.74 -9.29 21.24
C ASP A 808 -32.75 -8.20 21.69
N ALA A 809 -31.75 -8.61 22.49
CA ALA A 809 -30.74 -7.74 23.04
C ALA A 809 -29.47 -7.62 22.17
N CYS A 810 -29.42 -8.21 20.97
CA CYS A 810 -28.21 -8.15 20.13
C CYS A 810 -28.11 -6.85 19.31
N VAL A 811 -26.88 -6.43 19.07
CA VAL A 811 -26.50 -5.25 18.27
C VAL A 811 -26.09 -5.60 16.83
N PHE A 812 -26.05 -6.89 16.50
CA PHE A 812 -25.88 -7.41 15.14
C PHE A 812 -27.23 -7.84 14.53
N GLY A 813 -27.30 -7.96 13.21
CA GLY A 813 -28.56 -8.26 12.51
C GLY A 813 -28.45 -9.26 11.36
N ASP A 814 -29.59 -9.89 11.04
CA ASP A 814 -29.77 -10.76 9.88
C ASP A 814 -30.09 -9.95 8.61
N MET A 815 -29.04 -9.28 8.13
CA MET A 815 -29.03 -8.56 6.86
C MET A 815 -29.37 -9.48 5.65
N ARG A 816 -29.14 -10.79 5.75
CA ARG A 816 -29.46 -11.75 4.67
C ARG A 816 -30.97 -11.93 4.56
N SER A 817 -31.66 -12.24 5.66
CA SER A 817 -33.11 -12.40 5.66
C SER A 817 -33.81 -11.11 5.26
N ALA A 818 -33.31 -9.95 5.70
CA ALA A 818 -33.82 -8.65 5.26
C ALA A 818 -33.62 -8.41 3.75
N PHE A 819 -32.43 -8.70 3.20
CA PHE A 819 -32.14 -8.49 1.78
C PHE A 819 -33.06 -9.31 0.86
N TYR A 820 -33.32 -10.58 1.21
CA TYR A 820 -34.23 -11.42 0.43
C TYR A 820 -35.71 -11.12 0.68
N ALA A 821 -36.12 -10.76 1.90
CA ALA A 821 -37.49 -10.31 2.16
C ALA A 821 -37.82 -9.01 1.38
N GLY A 822 -36.83 -8.16 1.15
CA GLY A 822 -36.96 -6.94 0.31
C GLY A 822 -37.24 -7.20 -1.17
N TYR A 823 -37.27 -8.45 -1.64
CA TYR A 823 -37.60 -8.81 -3.02
C TYR A 823 -39.12 -8.82 -3.26
N GLU A 824 -39.91 -9.17 -2.25
CA GLU A 824 -41.36 -9.29 -2.34
C GLU A 824 -42.02 -7.91 -2.53
N GLU A 825 -42.67 -7.68 -3.68
CA GLU A 825 -43.21 -6.37 -4.04
C GLU A 825 -44.35 -5.93 -3.10
N ALA A 826 -45.16 -6.87 -2.61
CA ALA A 826 -46.23 -6.60 -1.66
C ALA A 826 -45.75 -6.23 -0.24
N ASP A 827 -44.51 -6.59 0.11
CA ASP A 827 -43.93 -6.34 1.44
C ASP A 827 -43.23 -4.99 1.56
N ARG A 828 -43.11 -4.23 0.46
CA ARG A 828 -42.37 -2.96 0.40
C ARG A 828 -43.18 -1.81 -0.19
N GLU A 829 -42.86 -0.61 0.26
CA GLU A 829 -43.33 0.65 -0.34
C GLU A 829 -42.15 1.58 -0.65
N TYR A 830 -42.41 2.65 -1.41
CA TYR A 830 -41.43 3.70 -1.67
C TYR A 830 -41.83 5.00 -0.97
N VAL A 831 -40.87 5.63 -0.28
CA VAL A 831 -41.10 6.82 0.54
C VAL A 831 -40.06 7.91 0.20
N LEU A 832 -40.52 8.97 -0.46
CA LEU A 832 -39.73 10.19 -0.71
C LEU A 832 -39.14 10.75 0.58
N ILE A 833 -37.93 11.32 0.54
CA ILE A 833 -37.18 11.83 1.71
C ILE A 833 -38.02 12.80 2.56
N GLY A 834 -38.67 13.78 1.91
CA GLY A 834 -39.59 14.74 2.56
C GLY A 834 -40.93 14.16 3.04
N MET A 835 -41.19 12.87 2.81
CA MET A 835 -42.26 12.10 3.45
C MET A 835 -41.70 11.20 4.55
N ALA A 836 -40.50 10.63 4.38
CA ALA A 836 -39.82 9.83 5.39
C ALA A 836 -39.61 10.65 6.68
N GLY A 837 -39.06 11.86 6.58
CA GLY A 837 -38.90 12.76 7.73
C GLY A 837 -40.21 13.10 8.46
N ARG A 838 -41.33 13.18 7.73
CA ARG A 838 -42.67 13.37 8.33
C ARG A 838 -43.16 12.11 9.05
N ARG A 839 -43.04 10.93 8.43
CA ARG A 839 -43.40 9.65 9.07
C ARG A 839 -42.58 9.39 10.34
N LEU A 840 -41.30 9.71 10.33
CA LEU A 840 -40.42 9.63 11.52
C LEU A 840 -40.81 10.65 12.60
N ALA A 841 -41.24 11.86 12.23
CA ALA A 841 -41.79 12.84 13.17
C ALA A 841 -43.16 12.42 13.75
N GLU A 842 -43.95 11.65 13.00
CA GLU A 842 -45.19 10.98 13.45
C GLU A 842 -44.94 9.71 14.30
N GLY A 843 -43.68 9.33 14.54
CA GLY A 843 -43.31 8.16 15.34
C GLY A 843 -43.44 6.81 14.62
N LYS A 844 -43.48 6.79 13.28
CA LYS A 844 -43.54 5.56 12.48
C LYS A 844 -42.13 5.06 12.15
N THR A 845 -41.79 3.84 12.59
CA THR A 845 -40.58 3.14 12.17
C THR A 845 -40.61 2.89 10.66
N LEU A 846 -39.53 3.23 9.96
CA LEU A 846 -39.29 2.86 8.56
C LEU A 846 -38.06 1.97 8.55
N VAL A 847 -38.06 0.89 7.76
CA VAL A 847 -36.96 -0.10 7.74
C VAL A 847 -36.55 -0.36 6.30
N SER A 848 -35.26 -0.24 5.99
CA SER A 848 -34.79 -0.33 4.60
C SER A 848 -34.86 -1.76 4.04
N THR A 849 -35.29 -1.89 2.79
CA THR A 849 -35.24 -3.16 2.03
C THR A 849 -33.96 -3.30 1.20
N THR A 850 -33.24 -2.20 0.98
CA THR A 850 -32.10 -2.11 0.06
C THR A 850 -30.84 -1.59 0.74
N PHE A 851 -29.70 -1.75 0.08
CA PHE A 851 -28.49 -0.99 0.43
C PHE A 851 -28.62 0.43 -0.11
N VAL A 852 -28.62 1.45 0.75
CA VAL A 852 -28.55 2.85 0.34
C VAL A 852 -27.09 3.30 0.39
N VAL A 853 -26.48 3.53 -0.78
CA VAL A 853 -25.03 3.76 -0.89
C VAL A 853 -24.71 4.97 -1.78
N PRO A 854 -24.44 6.15 -1.18
CA PRO A 854 -23.91 7.32 -1.89
C PRO A 854 -22.54 7.03 -2.50
N TYR A 855 -22.32 7.45 -3.75
CA TYR A 855 -21.08 7.20 -4.48
C TYR A 855 -20.56 8.47 -5.18
N PRO A 856 -19.33 8.94 -4.89
CA PRO A 856 -18.40 8.47 -3.86
C PRO A 856 -18.91 8.73 -2.42
N PRO A 857 -18.33 8.09 -1.38
CA PRO A 857 -17.19 7.16 -1.40
C PRO A 857 -17.57 5.68 -1.51
N GLY A 858 -18.85 5.29 -1.38
CA GLY A 858 -19.30 3.91 -1.61
C GLY A 858 -19.38 2.97 -0.39
N PHE A 859 -19.40 3.50 0.83
CA PHE A 859 -19.89 2.77 2.02
C PHE A 859 -21.40 3.00 2.20
N PRO A 860 -22.18 2.03 2.73
CA PRO A 860 -23.62 2.21 2.93
C PRO A 860 -23.95 3.20 4.05
N VAL A 861 -25.03 3.95 3.90
CA VAL A 861 -25.69 4.68 5.01
C VAL A 861 -26.88 3.90 5.59
N LEU A 862 -27.45 2.99 4.79
CA LEU A 862 -28.40 1.96 5.23
C LEU A 862 -28.08 0.64 4.54
N VAL A 863 -28.29 -0.45 5.25
CA VAL A 863 -28.32 -1.82 4.75
C VAL A 863 -29.72 -2.41 4.96
N PRO A 864 -30.09 -3.48 4.23
CA PRO A 864 -31.37 -4.15 4.42
C PRO A 864 -31.59 -4.55 5.89
N GLY A 865 -32.75 -4.18 6.42
CA GLY A 865 -33.17 -4.48 7.80
C GLY A 865 -32.82 -3.42 8.84
N GLN A 866 -32.08 -2.36 8.48
CA GLN A 866 -31.86 -1.20 9.37
C GLN A 866 -33.06 -0.25 9.40
N VAL A 867 -33.30 0.32 10.58
CA VAL A 867 -34.26 1.42 10.77
C VAL A 867 -33.74 2.69 10.08
N VAL A 868 -34.61 3.50 9.47
CA VAL A 868 -34.25 4.81 8.91
C VAL A 868 -34.31 5.86 10.02
N SER A 869 -33.17 6.45 10.39
CA SER A 869 -33.09 7.54 11.37
C SER A 869 -33.46 8.91 10.78
N LYS A 870 -33.55 9.94 11.62
CA LYS A 870 -33.75 11.32 11.14
C LYS A 870 -32.46 11.86 10.53
N GLU A 871 -31.33 11.49 11.12
CA GLU A 871 -29.97 11.87 10.80
C GLU A 871 -29.60 11.38 9.39
N ILE A 872 -29.95 10.13 9.05
CA ILE A 872 -29.84 9.58 7.69
C ILE A 872 -30.77 10.32 6.72
N VAL A 873 -32.00 10.66 7.11
CA VAL A 873 -32.92 11.45 6.26
C VAL A 873 -32.39 12.86 6.00
N TYR A 874 -31.81 13.53 7.01
CA TYR A 874 -31.18 14.85 6.83
C TYR A 874 -29.92 14.76 5.97
N PHE A 875 -29.07 13.75 6.16
CA PHE A 875 -27.89 13.52 5.34
C PHE A 875 -28.25 13.25 3.88
N LEU A 876 -29.25 12.39 3.61
CA LEU A 876 -29.77 12.14 2.27
C LEU A 876 -30.46 13.38 1.65
N ALA A 877 -31.06 14.26 2.45
CA ALA A 877 -31.66 15.51 1.99
C ALA A 877 -30.63 16.60 1.62
N GLN A 878 -29.40 16.50 2.13
CA GLN A 878 -28.31 17.46 1.90
C GLN A 878 -27.16 16.89 1.05
N LEU A 879 -27.32 15.67 0.52
CA LEU A 879 -26.31 15.02 -0.32
C LEU A 879 -26.33 15.59 -1.76
N ASP A 880 -25.32 16.38 -2.11
CA ASP A 880 -25.06 16.85 -3.48
C ASP A 880 -24.73 15.70 -4.48
N VAL A 881 -24.66 14.46 -4.01
CA VAL A 881 -24.27 13.27 -4.79
C VAL A 881 -25.47 12.72 -5.57
N LYS A 882 -25.39 12.81 -6.90
CA LYS A 882 -26.44 12.31 -7.82
C LYS A 882 -26.56 10.77 -7.84
N GLU A 883 -25.45 10.06 -7.66
CA GLU A 883 -25.37 8.60 -7.68
C GLU A 883 -25.53 8.01 -6.26
N ILE A 884 -26.74 7.61 -5.92
CA ILE A 884 -27.05 6.90 -4.66
C ILE A 884 -27.64 5.54 -5.04
N HIS A 885 -26.88 4.46 -4.85
CA HIS A 885 -27.37 3.12 -5.12
C HIS A 885 -28.51 2.77 -4.16
N GLY A 886 -29.53 2.06 -4.64
CA GLY A 886 -30.67 1.60 -3.84
C GLY A 886 -31.69 2.69 -3.48
N TYR A 887 -31.45 3.94 -3.86
CA TYR A 887 -32.40 5.05 -3.80
C TYR A 887 -32.93 5.38 -5.20
N ASN A 888 -34.19 5.79 -5.30
CA ASN A 888 -34.80 6.28 -6.54
C ASN A 888 -35.26 7.74 -6.33
N HIS A 889 -34.83 8.66 -7.19
CA HIS A 889 -35.14 10.09 -7.05
C HIS A 889 -36.63 10.43 -7.25
N GLU A 890 -37.39 9.62 -7.99
CA GLU A 890 -38.81 9.83 -8.28
C GLU A 890 -39.73 9.12 -7.27
N LEU A 891 -39.31 7.98 -6.72
CA LEU A 891 -40.10 7.15 -5.79
C LEU A 891 -39.67 7.32 -4.32
N GLY A 892 -38.36 7.49 -4.07
CA GLY A 892 -37.76 7.63 -2.75
C GLY A 892 -36.99 6.39 -2.26
N LEU A 893 -36.93 6.24 -0.94
CA LEU A 893 -36.34 5.10 -0.24
C LEU A 893 -37.30 3.89 -0.33
N SER A 894 -36.78 2.69 -0.62
CA SER A 894 -37.56 1.45 -0.55
C SER A 894 -37.52 0.90 0.87
N VAL A 895 -38.70 0.75 1.48
CA VAL A 895 -38.85 0.38 2.90
C VAL A 895 -39.95 -0.67 3.08
N PHE A 896 -39.84 -1.49 4.12
CA PHE A 896 -40.85 -2.50 4.44
C PHE A 896 -42.18 -1.85 4.88
N THR A 897 -43.30 -2.49 4.51
CA THR A 897 -44.62 -2.12 5.02
C THR A 897 -44.75 -2.55 6.48
N GLN A 898 -45.64 -1.86 7.23
CA GLN A 898 -45.90 -2.17 8.64
C GLN A 898 -46.56 -3.54 8.86
N GLU A 899 -47.15 -4.12 7.82
CA GLU A 899 -47.73 -5.47 7.86
C GLU A 899 -46.67 -6.54 7.60
N ALA A 900 -45.75 -6.29 6.66
CA ALA A 900 -44.58 -7.13 6.43
C ALA A 900 -43.68 -7.24 7.68
N LEU A 901 -43.34 -6.10 8.32
CA LEU A 901 -42.51 -6.09 9.52
C LEU A 901 -43.11 -6.94 10.65
N LYS A 902 -44.40 -6.76 10.96
CA LYS A 902 -45.09 -7.56 12.00
C LYS A 902 -45.14 -9.05 11.67
N ARG A 903 -45.29 -9.41 10.39
CA ARG A 903 -45.28 -10.81 9.95
C ARG A 903 -43.87 -11.41 10.06
N LEU A 904 -42.84 -10.68 9.66
CA LEU A 904 -41.44 -11.10 9.73
C LEU A 904 -40.98 -11.21 11.19
N GLU A 905 -41.35 -10.27 12.05
CA GLU A 905 -41.15 -10.33 13.51
C GLU A 905 -41.83 -11.56 14.11
N ALA A 906 -43.10 -11.83 13.77
CA ALA A 906 -43.82 -13.02 14.24
C ALA A 906 -43.19 -14.33 13.74
N GLN A 907 -42.70 -14.37 12.50
CA GLN A 907 -41.96 -15.52 11.94
C GLN A 907 -40.63 -15.74 12.67
N ARG A 908 -39.84 -14.68 12.87
CA ARG A 908 -38.61 -14.69 13.65
C ARG A 908 -38.87 -15.15 15.08
N ASN A 909 -39.88 -14.61 15.75
CA ASN A 909 -40.25 -14.96 17.13
C ASN A 909 -40.67 -16.43 17.24
N ALA A 910 -41.39 -16.97 16.24
CA ALA A 910 -41.72 -18.39 16.17
C ALA A 910 -40.48 -19.28 15.95
N VAL A 911 -39.53 -18.86 15.10
CA VAL A 911 -38.24 -19.53 14.93
C VAL A 911 -37.43 -19.52 16.23
N THR A 912 -37.33 -18.39 16.92
CA THR A 912 -36.63 -18.28 18.21
C THR A 912 -37.29 -19.13 19.30
N ALA A 913 -38.62 -19.20 19.35
CA ALA A 913 -39.36 -20.03 20.30
C ALA A 913 -39.21 -21.55 20.03
N ALA A 914 -39.12 -21.96 18.76
CA ALA A 914 -38.75 -23.34 18.38
C ALA A 914 -37.23 -23.60 18.44
N GLY A 915 -36.42 -22.54 18.49
CA GLY A 915 -35.01 -22.50 18.08
C GLY A 915 -34.00 -23.04 19.08
N LYS A 916 -34.42 -23.65 20.19
CA LYS A 916 -33.51 -24.36 21.10
C LYS A 916 -33.01 -25.70 20.55
N ALA A 917 -33.34 -26.01 19.29
CA ALA A 917 -32.99 -27.23 18.58
C ALA A 917 -32.78 -27.01 17.06
N LEU A 918 -31.86 -26.11 16.68
CA LEU A 918 -30.99 -26.45 15.55
C LEU A 918 -30.01 -27.54 16.05
N PRO A 919 -29.82 -28.66 15.33
CA PRO A 919 -28.88 -29.67 15.75
C PRO A 919 -27.46 -29.08 15.68
N ALA A 920 -26.80 -28.97 16.84
CA ALA A 920 -25.36 -28.79 16.86
C ALA A 920 -24.73 -29.97 16.10
N PHE A 921 -23.87 -29.69 15.13
CA PHE A 921 -23.09 -30.73 14.47
C PHE A 921 -21.98 -31.18 15.43
N GLU A 922 -22.33 -32.05 16.38
CA GLU A 922 -21.36 -32.72 17.23
C GLU A 922 -20.47 -33.59 16.35
N VAL A 923 -19.22 -33.14 16.16
CA VAL A 923 -18.15 -34.01 15.66
C VAL A 923 -18.01 -35.16 16.67
N PRO A 924 -18.14 -36.43 16.26
CA PRO A 924 -18.02 -37.56 17.18
C PRO A 924 -16.67 -37.52 17.92
N ARG A 925 -16.71 -37.64 19.26
CA ARG A 925 -15.52 -37.54 20.12
C ARG A 925 -14.46 -38.61 19.85
N ASP A 926 -14.84 -39.67 19.13
CA ASP A 926 -14.03 -40.86 18.85
C ASP A 926 -13.08 -40.68 17.65
N ALA A 927 -13.14 -39.52 16.97
CA ALA A 927 -12.22 -39.15 15.86
C ALA A 927 -10.73 -39.02 16.27
N SER A 928 -10.40 -39.28 17.53
CA SER A 928 -9.03 -39.38 18.07
C SER A 928 -8.44 -40.79 18.00
N THR A 929 -9.22 -41.79 17.56
CA THR A 929 -8.78 -43.19 17.44
C THR A 929 -9.23 -43.82 16.12
N LEU A 930 -8.37 -44.62 15.49
CA LEU A 930 -8.53 -45.27 14.16
C LEU A 930 -8.18 -44.42 12.92
N ASN A 931 -6.90 -44.04 12.80
CA ASN A 931 -6.20 -44.04 11.49
C ASN A 931 -4.67 -44.06 11.70
N GLY A 932 -4.12 -45.23 12.01
CA GLY A 932 -2.70 -45.37 12.34
C GLY A 932 -2.30 -46.72 12.93
N ASP A 933 -2.71 -47.83 12.30
CA ASP A 933 -2.06 -49.16 12.39
C ASP A 933 -2.89 -50.22 11.63
N ARG A 934 -2.60 -50.44 10.32
CA ARG A 934 -2.90 -51.66 9.52
C ARG A 934 -2.65 -51.57 7.99
N VAL A 935 -1.58 -50.91 7.53
CA VAL A 935 -1.14 -50.99 6.12
C VAL A 935 0.36 -51.28 5.99
N VAL A 936 0.83 -52.34 6.66
CA VAL A 936 2.12 -52.98 6.37
C VAL A 936 1.93 -54.49 6.43
N GLY A 937 2.08 -55.18 5.28
CA GLY A 937 2.02 -56.65 5.22
C GLY A 937 0.86 -57.26 4.42
N ALA A 938 0.66 -56.87 3.16
CA ALA A 938 -0.22 -57.57 2.21
C ALA A 938 0.07 -57.28 0.71
N VAL A 939 1.34 -57.15 0.30
CA VAL A 939 1.74 -57.05 -1.13
C VAL A 939 3.01 -57.90 -1.36
N ALA A 940 2.83 -59.22 -1.40
CA ALA A 940 3.91 -60.18 -1.62
C ALA A 940 3.41 -61.57 -2.08
N GLU A 941 2.43 -61.64 -2.98
CA GLU A 941 2.11 -62.85 -3.75
C GLU A 941 1.29 -62.49 -5.01
N ASP A 942 1.58 -63.20 -6.11
CA ASP A 942 1.00 -63.16 -7.47
C ASP A 942 0.99 -61.84 -8.32
N ALA A 943 1.54 -61.99 -9.54
CA ALA A 943 1.56 -61.10 -10.72
C ALA A 943 2.48 -59.85 -10.69
#